data_AF-A0A1R2AM50-F1
#
_entry.id   AF-A0A1R2AM50-F1
#
_cell.length_a   1.000
_cell.length_b   1.000
_cell.length_c   1.000
_cell.angle_alpha   90.00
_cell.angle_beta   90.00
_cell.angle_gamma   90.00
#
_symmetry.space_group_name_H-M   'P 1'
#
loop_
_entity.id
_entity.type
_entity.pdbx_description
1 polymer ?
#
loop_
_entity_poly.entity_id
_entity_poly.type
_entity_poly.pdbx_seq_one_letter_code
_entity_poly.pdbx_strand_id
1 'polypeptide(L)'
;MFLYNFNTQFWHEIKPKNYAPSSRIGACGILSFPKFYILGGKTYSGVSDEIWEYDFITNLYTKLRNSYLRFYGGQCQLLKDTIYVLGAKDESYLGFENVPFYNLINNTWASIFFRSFTSFFCEGVAVVFPGYMIEYGGQLSNKYGAANLYLYREKRDELNQNWLSNWLWWYVFAAGYTYSNSKLVFYAGGIANLVVTPSQTRPSNKFNYVHVEYIAKEFGLPLYCSKGSYLVSEYECTYCPEGSYASEIGDNNCTLCPPGTYNSKIGSTSKRQCYPCSEGYYNKAQGQKKCYSCPKMLYCPVGSIEPSTSKPKYLEQSIQPKQFNLQSSSYKIYNNFIIFGSVSLSCLVAVLLFIPFVRKKLRILDVFSTVHKNEVDHPLIPRKTTIGGLFFLFFICICCVIFGLNIIRYFLLNIEETKTLHPISVFRNDVAQFSTDFNITTTFHYYGGNCYNDTSDFISIEAYGVIGRNINKKVEKIGSDCKLHFICKDCEISSENKITFKSIEENCFTKAISINISSVSSIPESYSIMTKSIESEKNLIFIGDTPSEFAYSFTPSVFYSSISDYPSSIKGYHLTEYSPPVYGSAYTVEELTEFYKLSVDILINQRNFGLLTERYQKQSFFVLVSAVLGLISGIFSVVSFTMSLSERIYEKINKIIESKHEVERLFLRRLELNRFNDQYDHFGIKSPVVK
;
A
#
# COMPACT_ATOMS: atom_id res chain seq x y z
N MET A 1 -15.75 30.18 -6.09
CA MET A 1 -15.00 30.34 -7.35
C MET A 1 -15.54 29.29 -8.33
N PHE A 2 -15.57 29.53 -9.63
CA PHE A 2 -16.08 28.57 -10.61
C PHE A 2 -15.01 28.20 -11.62
N LEU A 3 -14.89 26.91 -11.94
CA LEU A 3 -14.08 26.38 -13.04
C LEU A 3 -15.02 25.95 -14.16
N TYR A 4 -14.63 26.19 -15.40
CA TYR A 4 -15.33 25.66 -16.57
C TYR A 4 -14.41 24.68 -17.30
N ASN A 5 -14.87 23.44 -17.47
CA ASN A 5 -14.12 22.46 -18.25
C ASN A 5 -14.60 22.48 -19.70
N PHE A 6 -13.69 22.82 -20.61
CA PHE A 6 -13.97 22.91 -22.04
C PHE A 6 -14.24 21.54 -22.70
N ASN A 7 -13.76 20.44 -22.13
CA ASN A 7 -13.95 19.09 -22.67
C ASN A 7 -15.33 18.55 -22.29
N THR A 8 -15.72 18.71 -21.02
CA THR A 8 -17.00 18.19 -20.51
C THR A 8 -18.15 19.20 -20.65
N GLN A 9 -17.82 20.49 -20.84
CA GLN A 9 -18.76 21.61 -20.95
C GLN A 9 -19.57 21.89 -19.67
N PHE A 10 -19.02 21.55 -18.51
CA PHE A 10 -19.64 21.78 -17.21
C PHE A 10 -18.90 22.83 -16.38
N TRP A 11 -19.67 23.54 -15.55
CA TRP A 11 -19.16 24.43 -14.52
C TRP A 11 -19.06 23.68 -13.19
N HIS A 12 -17.88 23.72 -12.58
CA HIS A 12 -17.62 23.19 -11.25
C HIS A 12 -17.47 24.34 -10.24
N GLU A 13 -18.26 24.31 -9.17
CA GLU A 13 -18.13 25.27 -8.06
C GLU A 13 -17.07 24.81 -7.07
N ILE A 14 -16.06 25.64 -6.86
CA ILE A 14 -15.06 25.43 -5.82
C ILE A 14 -15.51 26.12 -4.53
N LYS A 15 -15.66 25.31 -3.48
CA LYS A 15 -16.02 25.72 -2.11
C LYS A 15 -14.77 25.72 -1.21
N PRO A 16 -14.27 26.92 -0.85
CA PRO A 16 -13.11 27.10 0.02
C PRO A 16 -13.36 26.55 1.43
N LYS A 17 -12.30 26.09 2.11
CA LYS A 17 -12.40 25.64 3.52
C LYS A 17 -12.41 26.80 4.52
N ASN A 18 -11.95 27.98 4.12
CA ASN A 18 -11.87 29.16 4.98
C ASN A 18 -12.55 30.39 4.34
N TYR A 19 -12.52 31.51 5.06
CA TYR A 19 -13.12 32.76 4.60
C TYR A 19 -12.46 33.24 3.30
N ALA A 20 -13.30 33.46 2.29
CA ALA A 20 -12.90 34.06 1.03
C ALA A 20 -12.65 35.57 1.17
N PRO A 21 -11.86 36.18 0.26
CA PRO A 21 -11.77 37.63 0.17
C PRO A 21 -13.15 38.27 0.02
N SER A 22 -13.28 39.51 0.49
CA SER A 22 -14.48 40.31 0.30
C SER A 22 -14.88 40.40 -1.18
N SER A 23 -16.20 40.33 -1.43
CA SER A 23 -16.76 40.45 -2.78
C SER A 23 -16.26 41.72 -3.47
N ARG A 24 -15.74 41.57 -4.67
CA ARG A 24 -15.07 42.64 -5.42
C ARG A 24 -15.27 42.49 -6.92
N ILE A 25 -15.21 43.62 -7.63
CA ILE A 25 -15.25 43.68 -9.10
C ILE A 25 -13.96 44.30 -9.65
N GLY A 26 -13.61 43.98 -10.90
CA GLY A 26 -12.40 44.51 -11.54
C GLY A 26 -11.11 44.14 -10.80
N ALA A 27 -11.12 43.05 -10.04
CA ALA A 27 -9.89 42.49 -9.49
C ALA A 27 -9.09 41.79 -10.59
N CYS A 28 -7.78 41.88 -10.46
CA CYS A 28 -6.83 41.33 -11.40
C CYS A 28 -6.55 39.88 -10.98
N GLY A 29 -7.04 38.91 -11.75
CA GLY A 29 -6.90 37.47 -11.44
C GLY A 29 -5.87 36.81 -12.35
N ILE A 30 -4.95 36.02 -11.79
CA ILE A 30 -3.98 35.27 -12.58
C ILE A 30 -3.72 33.89 -11.99
N LEU A 31 -3.74 32.88 -12.86
CA LEU A 31 -3.48 31.49 -12.50
C LEU A 31 -1.99 31.17 -12.72
N SER A 32 -1.29 30.84 -11.64
CA SER A 32 0.00 30.16 -11.68
C SER A 32 -0.19 28.82 -10.97
N PHE A 33 -0.76 27.87 -11.69
CA PHE A 33 -1.22 26.60 -11.13
C PHE A 33 -0.09 25.92 -10.31
N PRO A 34 -0.36 25.45 -9.08
CA PRO A 34 -1.65 25.22 -8.43
C PRO A 34 -2.16 26.39 -7.58
N LYS A 35 -1.75 27.62 -7.87
CA LYS A 35 -2.16 28.82 -7.13
C LYS A 35 -2.89 29.82 -8.03
N PHE A 36 -3.91 30.47 -7.49
CA PHE A 36 -4.62 31.55 -8.15
C PHE A 36 -4.49 32.84 -7.34
N TYR A 37 -3.94 33.87 -7.94
CA TYR A 37 -3.72 35.15 -7.27
C TYR A 37 -4.80 36.14 -7.68
N ILE A 38 -5.33 36.87 -6.70
CA ILE A 38 -6.35 37.90 -6.84
C ILE A 38 -5.78 39.20 -6.29
N LEU A 39 -5.60 40.19 -7.16
CA LEU A 39 -4.93 41.44 -6.82
C LEU A 39 -5.91 42.63 -6.96
N GLY A 40 -6.01 43.44 -5.90
CA GLY A 40 -6.81 44.65 -5.89
C GLY A 40 -8.31 44.40 -6.07
N GLY A 41 -8.96 45.28 -6.85
CA GLY A 41 -10.39 45.27 -7.13
C GLY A 41 -11.17 46.30 -6.32
N LYS A 42 -12.42 46.55 -6.72
CA LYS A 42 -13.33 47.45 -6.01
C LYS A 42 -14.31 46.63 -5.18
N THR A 43 -14.28 46.85 -3.87
CA THR A 43 -15.15 46.23 -2.86
C THR A 43 -16.24 47.22 -2.44
N TYR A 44 -17.14 46.80 -1.55
CA TYR A 44 -18.13 47.71 -0.97
C TYR A 44 -17.49 48.89 -0.21
N SER A 45 -16.31 48.69 0.41
CA SER A 45 -15.59 49.73 1.15
C SER A 45 -14.69 50.62 0.28
N GLY A 46 -14.74 50.46 -1.05
CA GLY A 46 -13.91 51.21 -1.99
C GLY A 46 -12.87 50.34 -2.70
N VAL A 47 -11.88 50.99 -3.31
CA VAL A 47 -10.83 50.31 -4.07
C VAL A 47 -9.87 49.61 -3.10
N SER A 48 -9.44 48.39 -3.40
CA SER A 48 -8.64 47.55 -2.54
C SER A 48 -7.17 47.55 -2.98
N ASP A 49 -6.27 47.48 -2.01
CA ASP A 49 -4.84 47.17 -2.13
C ASP A 49 -4.53 45.70 -1.75
N GLU A 50 -5.56 44.93 -1.39
CA GLU A 50 -5.37 43.58 -0.87
C GLU A 50 -4.98 42.60 -1.97
N ILE A 51 -4.11 41.67 -1.59
CA ILE A 51 -3.66 40.56 -2.42
C ILE A 51 -4.03 39.26 -1.72
N TRP A 52 -4.66 38.38 -2.48
CA TRP A 52 -5.07 37.07 -2.00
C TRP A 52 -4.51 35.99 -2.90
N GLU A 53 -4.01 34.94 -2.28
CA GLU A 53 -3.66 33.68 -2.94
C GLU A 53 -4.74 32.67 -2.58
N TYR A 54 -5.23 31.95 -3.58
CA TYR A 54 -5.98 30.72 -3.39
C TYR A 54 -5.09 29.55 -3.78
N ASP A 55 -4.81 28.67 -2.83
CA ASP A 55 -4.08 27.44 -3.09
C ASP A 55 -5.08 26.29 -3.31
N PHE A 56 -5.05 25.74 -4.52
CA PHE A 56 -5.89 24.61 -4.89
C PHE A 56 -5.55 23.40 -4.00
N ILE A 57 -4.28 23.12 -3.70
CA ILE A 57 -3.85 21.94 -2.91
C ILE A 57 -4.48 21.92 -1.51
N THR A 58 -4.36 23.03 -0.78
CA THR A 58 -4.87 23.12 0.58
C THR A 58 -6.36 23.45 0.64
N ASN A 59 -6.92 23.97 -0.46
CA ASN A 59 -8.28 24.52 -0.55
C ASN A 59 -8.49 25.69 0.43
N LEU A 60 -7.49 26.59 0.51
CA LEU A 60 -7.45 27.72 1.42
C LEU A 60 -7.09 29.03 0.70
N TYR A 61 -7.72 30.11 1.15
CA TYR A 61 -7.29 31.48 0.86
C TYR A 61 -6.25 31.96 1.86
N THR A 62 -5.19 32.58 1.38
CA THR A 62 -4.15 33.22 2.18
C THR A 62 -4.01 34.67 1.76
N LYS A 63 -4.06 35.59 2.71
CA LYS A 63 -3.79 37.01 2.44
C LYS A 63 -2.27 37.22 2.31
N LEU A 64 -1.85 37.80 1.19
CA LEU A 64 -0.45 38.14 0.93
C LEU A 64 -0.16 39.60 1.31
N ARG A 65 1.07 40.05 1.06
CA ARG A 65 1.46 41.44 1.30
C ARG A 65 0.64 42.39 0.44
N ASN A 66 -0.03 43.33 1.10
CA ASN A 66 -0.79 44.39 0.42
C ASN A 66 0.10 45.15 -0.58
N SER A 67 -0.53 45.60 -1.66
CA SER A 67 0.09 46.55 -2.58
C SER A 67 0.26 47.92 -1.90
N TYR A 68 1.25 48.68 -2.37
CA TYR A 68 1.39 50.08 -2.00
C TYR A 68 0.41 50.98 -2.77
N LEU A 69 -0.33 50.42 -3.74
CA LEU A 69 -1.36 51.10 -4.53
C LEU A 69 -2.72 50.42 -4.35
N ARG A 70 -3.78 51.23 -4.38
CA ARG A 70 -5.17 50.76 -4.45
C ARG A 70 -5.61 50.81 -5.91
N PHE A 71 -6.05 49.69 -6.48
CA PHE A 71 -6.36 49.64 -7.92
C PHE A 71 -7.47 48.66 -8.29
N TYR A 72 -8.11 48.89 -9.45
CA TYR A 72 -9.11 48.00 -10.04
C TYR A 72 -9.20 48.21 -11.56
N GLY A 73 -9.91 47.30 -12.26
CA GLY A 73 -10.20 47.40 -13.70
C GLY A 73 -9.04 47.05 -14.63
N GLY A 74 -7.89 46.61 -14.09
CA GLY A 74 -6.74 46.18 -14.87
C GLY A 74 -6.67 44.66 -15.07
N GLN A 75 -5.75 44.24 -15.94
CA GLN A 75 -5.46 42.85 -16.24
C GLN A 75 -4.07 42.46 -15.74
N CYS A 76 -3.92 41.19 -15.35
CA CYS A 76 -2.68 40.68 -14.81
C CYS A 76 -1.98 39.86 -15.89
N GLN A 77 -0.67 40.03 -16.00
CA GLN A 77 0.17 39.17 -16.82
C GLN A 77 1.26 38.55 -15.95
N LEU A 78 1.37 37.22 -15.99
CA LEU A 78 2.45 36.49 -15.36
C LEU A 78 3.59 36.28 -16.37
N LEU A 79 4.78 36.75 -16.02
CA LEU A 79 6.03 36.43 -16.72
C LEU A 79 6.99 35.82 -15.70
N LYS A 80 7.31 34.53 -15.89
CA LYS A 80 8.08 33.74 -14.92
C LYS A 80 7.42 33.85 -13.53
N ASP A 81 8.11 34.41 -12.55
CA ASP A 81 7.65 34.54 -11.17
C ASP A 81 7.13 35.96 -10.82
N THR A 82 6.85 36.78 -11.83
CA THR A 82 6.44 38.18 -11.64
C THR A 82 5.08 38.46 -12.27
N ILE A 83 4.16 39.00 -11.46
CA ILE A 83 2.83 39.42 -11.90
C ILE A 83 2.86 40.92 -12.17
N TYR A 84 2.65 41.31 -13.42
CA TYR A 84 2.50 42.70 -13.83
C TYR A 84 1.03 43.09 -13.85
N VAL A 85 0.71 44.26 -13.30
CA VAL A 85 -0.65 44.81 -13.29
C VAL A 85 -0.77 45.88 -14.37
N LEU A 86 -1.57 45.60 -15.40
CA LEU A 86 -1.65 46.38 -16.63
C LEU A 86 -3.02 47.06 -16.76
N GLY A 87 -3.02 48.30 -17.23
CA GLY A 87 -4.26 49.06 -17.46
C GLY A 87 -5.13 49.31 -16.22
N ALA A 88 -4.62 49.06 -15.01
CA ALA A 88 -5.39 49.30 -13.79
C ALA A 88 -5.56 50.81 -13.51
N LYS A 89 -6.65 51.16 -12.82
CA LYS A 89 -6.95 52.52 -12.37
C LYS A 89 -7.10 52.63 -10.86
N ASP A 90 -6.86 53.84 -10.36
CA ASP A 90 -7.08 54.24 -8.97
C ASP A 90 -8.53 54.71 -8.71
N GLU A 91 -8.78 55.24 -7.51
CA GLU A 91 -10.07 55.82 -7.11
C GLU A 91 -10.49 57.04 -7.95
N SER A 92 -9.52 57.74 -8.54
CA SER A 92 -9.70 58.93 -9.38
C SER A 92 -9.88 58.61 -10.87
N TYR A 93 -9.96 57.32 -11.24
CA TYR A 93 -10.03 56.86 -12.64
C TYR A 93 -8.78 57.23 -13.46
N LEU A 94 -7.61 57.19 -12.83
CA LEU A 94 -6.32 57.44 -13.46
C LEU A 94 -5.47 56.17 -13.46
N GLY A 95 -4.72 55.97 -14.55
CA GLY A 95 -3.67 54.95 -14.62
C GLY A 95 -2.43 55.33 -13.82
N PHE A 96 -1.56 54.36 -13.57
CA PHE A 96 -0.33 54.58 -12.79
C PHE A 96 0.83 55.11 -13.64
N GLU A 97 1.69 55.94 -13.05
CA GLU A 97 2.90 56.45 -13.73
C GLU A 97 3.88 55.33 -14.12
N ASN A 98 4.06 54.36 -13.22
CA ASN A 98 4.87 53.17 -13.44
C ASN A 98 3.97 51.94 -13.38
N VAL A 99 4.31 50.91 -14.16
CA VAL A 99 3.62 49.62 -14.12
C VAL A 99 4.01 48.89 -12.85
N PRO A 100 3.08 48.68 -11.91
CA PRO A 100 3.38 47.97 -10.68
C PRO A 100 3.44 46.46 -10.96
N PHE A 101 4.39 45.79 -10.31
CA PHE A 101 4.53 44.36 -10.38
C PHE A 101 4.80 43.74 -9.01
N TYR A 102 4.39 42.48 -8.88
CA TYR A 102 4.52 41.69 -7.67
C TYR A 102 5.39 40.46 -7.94
N ASN A 103 6.47 40.32 -7.18
CA ASN A 103 7.38 39.19 -7.28
C ASN A 103 6.94 38.07 -6.33
N LEU A 104 6.64 36.89 -6.90
CA LEU A 104 6.12 35.74 -6.16
C LEU A 104 7.17 35.08 -5.25
N ILE A 105 8.44 35.11 -5.63
CA ILE A 105 9.54 34.51 -4.86
C ILE A 105 9.84 35.35 -3.61
N ASN A 106 9.96 36.66 -3.79
CA ASN A 106 10.39 37.57 -2.74
C ASN A 106 9.23 38.13 -1.91
N ASN A 107 7.98 37.95 -2.35
CA ASN A 107 6.78 38.55 -1.73
C ASN A 107 6.94 40.08 -1.59
N THR A 108 7.37 40.72 -2.68
CA THR A 108 7.65 42.17 -2.73
C THR A 108 7.01 42.84 -3.93
N TRP A 109 6.68 44.11 -3.73
CA TRP A 109 6.18 45.01 -4.75
C TRP A 109 7.28 45.93 -5.27
N ALA A 110 7.27 46.17 -6.56
CA ALA A 110 8.11 47.16 -7.24
C ALA A 110 7.38 47.68 -8.49
N SER A 111 8.02 48.56 -9.26
CA SER A 111 7.45 49.10 -10.49
C SER A 111 8.51 49.29 -11.56
N ILE A 112 8.10 49.16 -12.83
CA ILE A 112 8.94 49.32 -14.02
C ILE A 112 8.12 50.00 -15.13
N PHE A 113 8.74 50.27 -16.29
CA PHE A 113 8.13 50.92 -17.46
C PHE A 113 7.52 52.28 -17.11
N PHE A 114 8.36 53.31 -17.11
CA PHE A 114 7.97 54.68 -16.80
C PHE A 114 7.11 55.27 -17.94
N ARG A 115 5.88 55.68 -17.64
CA ARG A 115 5.01 56.40 -18.59
C ARG A 115 5.33 57.89 -18.60
N SER A 116 5.29 58.55 -19.76
CA SER A 116 5.55 59.99 -19.84
C SER A 116 4.46 60.83 -19.14
N PHE A 117 4.85 62.00 -18.61
CA PHE A 117 4.09 62.88 -17.70
C PHE A 117 2.70 63.36 -18.18
N THR A 118 2.23 62.97 -19.37
CA THR A 118 0.97 63.47 -19.98
C THR A 118 -0.07 62.39 -20.28
N SER A 119 0.17 61.12 -19.94
CA SER A 119 -0.71 60.02 -20.33
C SER A 119 -0.91 58.95 -19.26
N PHE A 120 -1.75 59.24 -18.24
CA PHE A 120 -2.24 58.28 -17.25
C PHE A 120 -3.43 57.47 -17.77
N PHE A 121 -3.31 56.91 -18.98
CA PHE A 121 -4.39 56.10 -19.55
C PHE A 121 -4.58 54.83 -18.72
N CYS A 122 -5.84 54.50 -18.47
CA CYS A 122 -6.24 53.28 -17.80
C CYS A 122 -7.20 52.47 -18.68
N GLU A 123 -7.38 51.21 -18.32
CA GLU A 123 -8.20 50.23 -19.02
C GLU A 123 -7.85 50.04 -20.50
N GLY A 124 -6.63 50.43 -20.90
CA GLY A 124 -6.08 50.11 -22.22
C GLY A 124 -5.73 48.63 -22.34
N VAL A 125 -5.43 48.21 -23.57
CA VAL A 125 -4.94 46.85 -23.83
C VAL A 125 -3.42 46.88 -23.80
N ALA A 126 -2.79 46.01 -23.02
CA ALA A 126 -1.35 46.04 -22.85
C ALA A 126 -0.76 44.65 -22.69
N VAL A 127 0.48 44.48 -23.14
CA VAL A 127 1.26 43.26 -23.00
C VAL A 127 2.71 43.63 -22.68
N VAL A 128 3.28 42.92 -21.70
CA VAL A 128 4.67 43.05 -21.28
C VAL A 128 5.49 41.90 -21.87
N PHE A 129 6.72 42.21 -22.23
CA PHE A 129 7.74 41.25 -22.66
C PHE A 129 9.04 41.50 -21.89
N PRO A 130 9.99 40.57 -21.89
CA PRO A 130 11.34 40.86 -21.41
C PRO A 130 11.92 42.08 -22.16
N GLY A 131 12.25 43.16 -21.45
CA GLY A 131 12.89 44.35 -22.01
C GLY A 131 11.93 45.46 -22.51
N TYR A 132 10.68 45.15 -22.85
CA TYR A 132 9.74 46.14 -23.40
C TYR A 132 8.27 45.81 -23.13
N MET A 133 7.41 46.82 -23.24
CA MET A 133 5.96 46.71 -23.10
C MET A 133 5.26 47.48 -24.21
N ILE A 134 4.12 46.94 -24.67
CA ILE A 134 3.24 47.62 -25.62
C ILE A 134 1.91 47.90 -24.92
N GLU A 135 1.41 49.12 -25.07
CA GLU A 135 0.10 49.55 -24.59
C GLU A 135 -0.65 50.25 -25.73
N TYR A 136 -1.93 49.95 -25.88
CA TYR A 136 -2.77 50.52 -26.91
C TYR A 136 -4.11 50.99 -26.33
N GLY A 137 -4.48 52.21 -26.71
CA GLY A 137 -5.71 52.86 -26.27
C GLY A 137 -5.71 53.24 -24.79
N GLY A 138 -6.84 53.00 -24.14
CA GLY A 138 -7.14 53.38 -22.77
C GLY A 138 -7.98 54.65 -22.67
N GLN A 139 -8.26 55.07 -21.44
CA GLN A 139 -9.02 56.27 -21.15
C GLN A 139 -8.43 57.07 -19.98
N LEU A 140 -8.70 58.36 -19.98
CA LEU A 140 -8.27 59.31 -18.96
C LEU A 140 -9.48 59.88 -18.24
N SER A 141 -9.61 59.58 -16.93
CA SER A 141 -10.61 60.15 -16.03
C SER A 141 -12.07 60.01 -16.52
N ASN A 142 -12.40 58.93 -17.25
CA ASN A 142 -13.69 58.72 -17.95
C ASN A 142 -14.12 59.85 -18.92
N LYS A 143 -13.20 60.73 -19.32
CA LYS A 143 -13.51 61.90 -20.15
C LYS A 143 -12.97 61.78 -21.57
N TYR A 144 -11.80 61.17 -21.72
CA TYR A 144 -11.10 61.06 -23.00
C TYR A 144 -10.67 59.63 -23.24
N GLY A 145 -10.95 59.09 -24.41
CA GLY A 145 -10.34 57.85 -24.88
C GLY A 145 -9.08 58.15 -25.68
N ALA A 146 -8.13 57.22 -25.67
CA ALA A 146 -6.98 57.21 -26.57
C ALA A 146 -7.14 56.14 -27.64
N ALA A 147 -6.55 56.40 -28.80
CA ALA A 147 -6.33 55.43 -29.88
C ALA A 147 -4.84 55.30 -30.21
N ASN A 148 -3.97 55.70 -29.28
CA ASN A 148 -2.53 55.75 -29.45
C ASN A 148 -1.90 54.41 -29.06
N LEU A 149 -0.80 54.07 -29.74
CA LEU A 149 0.07 52.96 -29.38
C LEU A 149 1.32 53.49 -28.70
N TYR A 150 1.64 52.93 -27.55
CA TYR A 150 2.79 53.28 -26.73
C TYR A 150 3.72 52.08 -26.62
N LEU A 151 5.00 52.32 -26.88
CA LEU A 151 6.07 51.36 -26.68
C LEU A 151 6.98 51.88 -25.56
N TYR A 152 7.10 51.08 -24.50
CA TYR A 152 7.95 51.39 -23.35
C TYR A 152 9.12 50.40 -23.29
N ARG A 153 10.32 50.90 -22.99
CA ARG A 153 11.51 50.08 -22.74
C ARG A 153 11.86 50.09 -21.26
N GLU A 154 12.55 49.06 -20.78
CA GLU A 154 12.89 48.96 -19.34
C GLU A 154 13.87 50.04 -18.86
N LYS A 155 14.76 50.54 -19.73
CA LYS A 155 15.78 51.55 -19.37
C LYS A 155 15.25 52.96 -19.57
N ARG A 156 15.36 53.79 -18.51
CA ARG A 156 14.83 55.16 -18.41
C ARG A 156 15.43 56.15 -19.44
N ASP A 157 16.60 55.87 -19.98
CA ASP A 157 17.35 56.78 -20.87
C ASP A 157 17.00 56.65 -22.37
N GLU A 158 16.14 55.70 -22.75
CA GLU A 158 15.66 55.57 -24.12
C GLU A 158 14.28 56.22 -24.24
N LEU A 159 14.18 57.31 -25.02
CA LEU A 159 12.94 58.05 -25.30
C LEU A 159 11.74 57.10 -25.50
N ASN A 160 10.73 57.21 -24.64
CA ASN A 160 9.41 56.61 -24.88
C ASN A 160 8.88 57.12 -26.23
N GLN A 161 8.81 56.25 -27.23
CA GLN A 161 8.35 56.63 -28.55
C GLN A 161 6.82 56.48 -28.62
N ASN A 162 6.13 57.61 -28.69
CA ASN A 162 4.70 57.64 -28.99
C ASN A 162 4.54 57.40 -30.49
N TRP A 163 3.95 56.27 -30.87
CA TRP A 163 3.61 56.03 -32.27
C TRP A 163 2.12 56.25 -32.50
N LEU A 164 1.80 57.29 -33.27
CA LEU A 164 0.50 57.41 -33.93
C LEU A 164 0.52 56.45 -35.11
N SER A 165 -0.06 55.28 -34.91
CA SER A 165 -0.37 54.40 -36.01
C SER A 165 -1.28 55.13 -36.99
N ASN A 166 -0.82 55.29 -38.24
CA ASN A 166 -1.68 55.80 -39.30
C ASN A 166 -2.84 54.84 -39.65
N TRP A 167 -2.87 53.62 -39.08
CA TRP A 167 -3.85 52.57 -39.41
C TRP A 167 -4.73 52.11 -38.23
N LEU A 168 -4.42 52.49 -36.99
CA LEU A 168 -5.20 52.13 -35.80
C LEU A 168 -6.04 53.33 -35.33
N TRP A 169 -7.29 53.43 -35.80
CA TRP A 169 -8.19 54.55 -35.48
C TRP A 169 -9.26 54.22 -34.44
N TRP A 170 -9.16 53.05 -33.79
CA TRP A 170 -10.17 52.60 -32.85
C TRP A 170 -9.80 53.02 -31.43
N TYR A 171 -10.70 53.77 -30.80
CA TYR A 171 -10.63 53.96 -29.36
C TYR A 171 -11.00 52.65 -28.68
N VAL A 172 -10.11 52.14 -27.82
CA VAL A 172 -10.35 50.93 -27.03
C VAL A 172 -10.04 51.23 -25.58
N PHE A 173 -10.98 50.93 -24.68
CA PHE A 173 -10.75 50.90 -23.25
C PHE A 173 -11.76 49.95 -22.60
N ALA A 174 -11.44 49.39 -21.44
CA ALA A 174 -12.26 48.41 -20.72
C ALA A 174 -12.66 47.20 -21.60
N ALA A 175 -11.77 46.80 -22.51
CA ALA A 175 -11.96 45.66 -23.39
C ALA A 175 -11.45 44.36 -22.76
N GLY A 176 -12.07 43.23 -23.08
CA GLY A 176 -11.47 41.93 -22.81
C GLY A 176 -10.40 41.63 -23.85
N TYR A 177 -9.19 41.28 -23.42
CA TYR A 177 -8.08 41.05 -24.36
C TYR A 177 -7.15 39.91 -23.95
N THR A 178 -6.45 39.37 -24.94
CA THR A 178 -5.44 38.33 -24.75
C THR A 178 -4.34 38.46 -25.80
N TYR A 179 -3.12 38.09 -25.43
CA TYR A 179 -2.03 37.95 -26.38
C TYR A 179 -2.02 36.53 -26.94
N SER A 180 -2.14 36.39 -28.26
CA SER A 180 -2.27 35.09 -28.93
C SER A 180 -1.48 35.05 -30.24
N ASN A 181 -0.67 34.01 -30.40
CA ASN A 181 0.33 33.89 -31.46
C ASN A 181 1.36 35.04 -31.41
N SER A 182 1.19 36.06 -32.24
CA SER A 182 1.94 37.32 -32.22
C SER A 182 1.02 38.56 -32.16
N LYS A 183 -0.27 38.36 -31.86
CA LYS A 183 -1.30 39.40 -31.93
C LYS A 183 -1.90 39.67 -30.56
N LEU A 184 -1.98 40.94 -30.21
CA LEU A 184 -2.77 41.38 -29.05
C LEU A 184 -4.22 41.52 -29.50
N VAL A 185 -5.03 40.49 -29.24
CA VAL A 185 -6.43 40.40 -29.68
C VAL A 185 -7.32 40.95 -28.58
N PHE A 186 -8.25 41.82 -28.94
CA PHE A 186 -9.20 42.42 -28.02
C PHE A 186 -10.61 42.44 -28.60
N TYR A 187 -11.59 42.34 -27.71
CA TYR A 187 -13.01 42.28 -28.02
C TYR A 187 -13.80 43.18 -27.07
N ALA A 188 -14.91 43.71 -27.56
CA ALA A 188 -15.73 44.69 -26.84
C ALA A 188 -14.93 45.96 -26.50
N GLY A 189 -15.07 46.46 -25.27
CA GLY A 189 -14.54 47.75 -24.85
C GLY A 189 -15.51 48.90 -25.11
N GLY A 190 -15.27 50.04 -24.48
CA GLY A 190 -16.07 51.24 -24.65
C GLY A 190 -15.72 51.99 -25.94
N ILE A 191 -16.70 52.74 -26.44
CA ILE A 191 -16.52 53.64 -27.59
C ILE A 191 -16.18 55.03 -27.06
N ALA A 192 -15.14 55.63 -27.61
CA ALA A 192 -14.88 57.05 -27.51
C ALA A 192 -14.70 57.64 -28.93
N ASN A 193 -14.92 58.93 -29.07
CA ASN A 193 -14.53 59.72 -30.24
C ASN A 193 -14.24 61.15 -29.76
N LEU A 194 -13.61 61.98 -30.57
CA LEU A 194 -13.28 63.39 -30.27
C LEU A 194 -14.48 64.23 -29.78
N VAL A 195 -15.72 63.80 -30.08
CA VAL A 195 -16.97 64.51 -29.77
C VAL A 195 -17.81 63.81 -28.69
N VAL A 196 -17.53 62.55 -28.37
CA VAL A 196 -18.40 61.70 -27.52
C VAL A 196 -17.63 61.28 -26.27
N THR A 197 -18.21 61.55 -25.09
CA THR A 197 -17.70 61.05 -23.81
C THR A 197 -17.58 59.52 -23.85
N PRO A 198 -16.45 58.95 -23.39
CA PRO A 198 -16.24 57.50 -23.31
C PRO A 198 -17.47 56.79 -22.73
N SER A 199 -18.05 55.85 -23.49
CA SER A 199 -19.21 55.07 -23.04
C SER A 199 -18.92 53.57 -23.11
N GLN A 200 -19.11 52.89 -21.98
CA GLN A 200 -19.05 51.44 -21.87
C GLN A 200 -20.35 50.74 -22.27
N THR A 201 -21.44 51.47 -22.53
CA THR A 201 -22.78 50.89 -22.81
C THR A 201 -22.95 50.43 -24.25
N ARG A 202 -21.99 50.72 -25.13
CA ARG A 202 -22.03 50.35 -26.55
C ARG A 202 -20.73 49.65 -26.93
N PRO A 203 -20.57 48.36 -26.59
CA PRO A 203 -19.34 47.65 -26.92
C PRO A 203 -19.19 47.37 -28.42
N SER A 204 -17.95 47.29 -28.89
CA SER A 204 -17.65 46.75 -30.22
C SER A 204 -18.06 45.28 -30.30
N ASN A 205 -18.72 44.88 -31.39
CA ASN A 205 -19.06 43.48 -31.67
C ASN A 205 -17.99 42.76 -32.52
N LYS A 206 -16.87 43.41 -32.84
CA LYS A 206 -15.78 42.87 -33.64
C LYS A 206 -14.55 42.62 -32.79
N PHE A 207 -13.88 41.49 -33.06
CA PHE A 207 -12.51 41.27 -32.64
C PHE A 207 -11.59 42.19 -33.43
N ASN A 208 -10.73 42.90 -32.72
CA ASN A 208 -9.66 43.71 -33.29
C ASN A 208 -8.32 43.19 -32.75
N TYR A 209 -7.23 43.56 -33.41
CA TYR A 209 -5.90 43.10 -33.03
C TYR A 209 -4.83 44.14 -33.31
N VAL A 210 -3.86 44.19 -32.41
CA VAL A 210 -2.57 44.87 -32.65
C VAL A 210 -1.56 43.80 -33.08
N HIS A 211 -0.93 44.02 -34.24
CA HIS A 211 0.12 43.14 -34.77
C HIS A 211 1.45 43.43 -34.06
N VAL A 212 1.77 42.65 -33.02
CA VAL A 212 3.03 42.82 -32.29
C VAL A 212 4.22 42.44 -33.16
N GLU A 213 4.04 41.50 -34.11
CA GLU A 213 5.09 41.12 -35.07
C GLU A 213 5.60 42.29 -35.92
N TYR A 214 4.70 43.19 -36.34
CA TYR A 214 5.08 44.35 -37.15
C TYR A 214 5.79 45.40 -36.31
N ILE A 215 5.31 45.64 -35.09
CA ILE A 215 5.93 46.58 -34.15
C ILE A 215 7.34 46.09 -33.79
N ALA A 216 7.48 44.81 -33.43
CA ALA A 216 8.77 44.24 -33.09
C ALA A 216 9.78 44.40 -34.24
N LYS A 217 9.35 44.10 -35.47
CA LYS A 217 10.17 44.25 -36.68
C LYS A 217 10.57 45.69 -36.97
N GLU A 218 9.64 46.65 -36.85
CA GLU A 218 9.88 48.06 -37.12
C GLU A 218 10.89 48.68 -36.15
N PHE A 219 10.83 48.28 -34.87
CA PHE A 219 11.69 48.83 -33.81
C PHE A 219 12.94 47.98 -33.49
N GLY A 220 13.19 46.90 -34.26
CA GLY A 220 14.32 45.99 -34.05
C GLY A 220 14.29 45.33 -32.66
N LEU A 221 13.10 44.98 -32.18
CA LEU A 221 12.88 44.34 -30.89
C LEU A 221 12.69 42.82 -31.06
N PRO A 222 13.10 41.99 -30.08
CA PRO A 222 12.81 40.56 -30.14
C PRO A 222 11.30 40.30 -30.07
N LEU A 223 10.76 39.48 -30.98
CA LEU A 223 9.38 39.02 -30.92
C LEU A 223 9.27 37.82 -29.95
N TYR A 224 8.35 37.90 -29.00
CA TYR A 224 8.03 36.79 -28.10
C TYR A 224 6.65 36.23 -28.42
N CYS A 225 6.57 34.98 -28.85
CA CYS A 225 5.29 34.34 -29.15
C CYS A 225 4.47 34.10 -27.86
N SER A 226 3.14 34.12 -27.96
CA SER A 226 2.27 33.83 -26.83
C SER A 226 2.46 32.40 -26.32
N LYS A 227 1.98 32.11 -25.10
CA LYS A 227 1.81 30.72 -24.65
C LYS A 227 1.05 29.91 -25.71
N GLY A 228 1.45 28.65 -25.88
CA GLY A 228 0.92 27.74 -26.90
C GLY A 228 1.40 28.04 -28.32
N SER A 229 2.33 28.97 -28.52
CA SER A 229 2.91 29.30 -29.82
C SER A 229 4.43 29.37 -29.72
N TYR A 230 5.13 29.22 -30.83
CA TYR A 230 6.59 29.25 -30.90
C TYR A 230 7.09 30.01 -32.12
N LEU A 231 8.34 30.47 -32.03
CA LEU A 231 9.00 31.27 -33.05
C LEU A 231 9.53 30.37 -34.18
N VAL A 232 9.04 30.57 -35.41
CA VAL A 232 9.49 29.81 -36.60
C VAL A 232 10.57 30.58 -37.36
N SER A 233 10.42 31.90 -37.44
CA SER A 233 11.39 32.84 -37.98
C SER A 233 11.37 34.12 -37.14
N GLU A 234 12.35 35.02 -37.32
CA GLU A 234 12.64 36.16 -36.42
C GLU A 234 11.40 37.03 -36.03
N TYR A 235 10.37 37.07 -36.86
CA TYR A 235 9.11 37.80 -36.60
C TYR A 235 7.86 37.00 -36.97
N GLU A 236 7.94 35.66 -36.91
CA GLU A 236 6.84 34.79 -37.28
C GLU A 236 6.59 33.75 -36.20
N CYS A 237 5.39 33.83 -35.60
CA CYS A 237 4.92 32.88 -34.62
C CYS A 237 3.91 31.92 -35.24
N THR A 238 3.97 30.66 -34.83
CA THR A 238 2.94 29.66 -35.16
C THR A 238 2.48 28.94 -33.91
N TYR A 239 1.22 28.51 -33.92
CA TYR A 239 0.67 27.71 -32.84
C TYR A 239 1.37 26.36 -32.76
N CYS A 240 1.55 25.87 -31.53
CA CYS A 240 1.98 24.52 -31.31
C CYS A 240 1.00 23.53 -31.97
N PRO A 241 1.51 22.60 -32.81
CA PRO A 241 0.65 21.61 -33.44
C PRO A 241 0.07 20.65 -32.39
N GLU A 242 -0.96 19.91 -32.77
CA GLU A 242 -1.52 18.82 -31.97
C GLU A 242 -0.40 17.87 -31.49
N GLY A 243 -0.52 17.38 -30.26
CA GLY A 243 0.48 16.56 -29.61
C GLY A 243 1.60 17.36 -28.93
N SER A 244 1.57 18.69 -28.95
CA SER A 244 2.60 19.53 -28.34
C SER A 244 2.02 20.74 -27.60
N TYR A 245 2.83 21.38 -26.75
CA TYR A 245 2.44 22.56 -25.99
C TYR A 245 3.64 23.52 -25.79
N ALA A 246 3.35 24.79 -25.49
CA ALA A 246 4.34 25.79 -25.06
C ALA A 246 3.80 26.53 -23.84
N SER A 247 4.49 26.47 -22.71
CA SER A 247 3.98 26.95 -21.43
C SER A 247 4.28 28.41 -21.14
N GLU A 248 5.36 28.93 -21.74
CA GLU A 248 5.83 30.28 -21.47
C GLU A 248 5.75 31.19 -22.70
N ILE A 249 5.68 32.49 -22.44
CA ILE A 249 5.76 33.49 -23.50
C ILE A 249 7.20 33.52 -24.01
N GLY A 250 7.39 33.43 -25.32
CA GLY A 250 8.71 33.41 -25.95
C GLY A 250 9.36 32.03 -26.04
N ASP A 251 8.61 30.94 -25.85
CA ASP A 251 9.13 29.60 -26.11
C ASP A 251 9.56 29.47 -27.58
N ASN A 252 10.80 29.03 -27.81
CA ASN A 252 11.34 28.88 -29.16
C ASN A 252 10.86 27.62 -29.87
N ASN A 253 10.45 26.59 -29.11
CA ASN A 253 9.98 25.31 -29.63
C ASN A 253 8.82 24.79 -28.77
N CYS A 254 7.92 24.02 -29.38
CA CYS A 254 6.88 23.30 -28.64
C CYS A 254 7.43 22.03 -28.00
N THR A 255 7.06 21.81 -26.74
CA THR A 255 7.36 20.58 -26.02
C THR A 255 6.36 19.50 -26.44
N LEU A 256 6.85 18.32 -26.84
CA LEU A 256 6.01 17.21 -27.23
C LEU A 256 5.37 16.54 -26.01
N CYS A 257 4.09 16.16 -26.13
CA CYS A 257 3.43 15.35 -25.12
C CYS A 257 4.15 14.00 -24.95
N PRO A 258 4.38 13.54 -23.71
CA PRO A 258 5.14 12.32 -23.46
C PRO A 258 4.40 11.06 -23.96
N PRO A 259 5.11 9.94 -24.16
CA PRO A 259 4.48 8.65 -24.44
C PRO A 259 3.39 8.29 -23.41
N GLY A 260 2.40 7.52 -23.83
CA GLY A 260 1.21 7.20 -23.03
C GLY A 260 0.17 8.31 -22.97
N THR A 261 0.46 9.49 -23.52
CA THR A 261 -0.45 10.64 -23.58
C THR A 261 -0.71 11.10 -25.01
N TYR A 262 -1.72 11.94 -25.20
CA TYR A 262 -2.04 12.58 -26.47
C TYR A 262 -2.59 14.00 -26.25
N ASN A 263 -2.55 14.82 -27.29
CA ASN A 263 -3.21 16.12 -27.28
C ASN A 263 -3.79 16.42 -28.66
N SER A 264 -5.10 16.56 -28.75
CA SER A 264 -5.80 16.80 -30.02
C SER A 264 -5.99 18.29 -30.35
N LYS A 265 -5.47 19.21 -29.52
CA LYS A 265 -5.68 20.65 -29.65
C LYS A 265 -4.40 21.35 -30.09
N ILE A 266 -4.54 22.23 -31.08
CA ILE A 266 -3.51 23.22 -31.43
C ILE A 266 -3.41 24.27 -30.34
N GLY A 267 -2.25 24.91 -30.21
CA GLY A 267 -2.10 26.07 -29.34
C GLY A 267 -2.13 25.76 -27.84
N SER A 268 -1.81 24.52 -27.44
CA SER A 268 -1.88 24.11 -26.04
C SER A 268 -0.81 24.80 -25.19
N THR A 269 -1.20 25.29 -24.02
CA THR A 269 -0.38 26.15 -23.15
C THR A 269 0.19 25.44 -21.93
N SER A 270 -0.03 24.14 -21.77
CA SER A 270 0.44 23.39 -20.60
C SER A 270 0.56 21.89 -20.88
N LYS A 271 1.51 21.25 -20.18
CA LYS A 271 1.64 19.78 -20.11
C LYS A 271 0.37 19.08 -19.62
N ARG A 272 -0.46 19.75 -18.81
CA ARG A 272 -1.74 19.21 -18.34
C ARG A 272 -2.77 18.98 -19.45
N GLN A 273 -2.53 19.53 -20.64
CA GLN A 273 -3.34 19.27 -21.84
C GLN A 273 -2.83 18.03 -22.62
N CYS A 274 -1.79 17.36 -22.14
CA CYS A 274 -1.38 16.03 -22.60
C CYS A 274 -2.17 14.97 -21.81
N TYR A 275 -3.35 14.61 -22.31
CA TYR A 275 -4.24 13.66 -21.66
C TYR A 275 -3.69 12.25 -21.78
N PRO A 276 -3.70 11.43 -20.71
CA PRO A 276 -3.33 10.03 -20.82
C PRO A 276 -4.27 9.28 -21.77
N CYS A 277 -3.77 8.24 -22.44
CA CYS A 277 -4.63 7.37 -23.23
C CYS A 277 -5.63 6.66 -22.31
N SER A 278 -6.92 6.71 -22.66
CA SER A 278 -7.96 6.01 -21.91
C SER A 278 -7.77 4.49 -21.95
N GLU A 279 -8.44 3.79 -21.04
CA GLU A 279 -8.46 2.33 -21.01
C GLU A 279 -8.89 1.75 -22.38
N GLY A 280 -8.16 0.74 -22.88
CA GLY A 280 -8.33 0.19 -24.22
C GLY A 280 -7.56 0.92 -25.32
N TYR A 281 -6.77 1.94 -24.98
CA TYR A 281 -5.92 2.67 -25.91
C TYR A 281 -4.49 2.81 -25.38
N TYR A 282 -3.53 3.00 -26.28
CA TYR A 282 -2.13 3.19 -25.91
C TYR A 282 -1.43 4.15 -26.88
N ASN A 283 -0.27 4.65 -26.46
CA ASN A 283 0.60 5.43 -27.33
C ASN A 283 2.08 5.27 -26.98
N LYS A 284 2.87 4.71 -27.91
CA LYS A 284 4.31 4.51 -27.73
C LYS A 284 5.16 5.75 -28.01
N ALA A 285 4.73 6.61 -28.94
CA ALA A 285 5.52 7.73 -29.41
C ALA A 285 5.15 9.02 -28.65
N GLN A 286 6.13 9.90 -28.46
CA GLN A 286 5.84 11.28 -28.04
C GLN A 286 5.11 12.06 -29.15
N GLY A 287 4.46 13.15 -28.78
CA GLY A 287 3.92 14.10 -29.75
C GLY A 287 2.68 13.64 -30.50
N GLN A 288 1.90 12.67 -29.98
CA GLN A 288 0.74 12.18 -30.71
C GLN A 288 -0.51 13.03 -30.50
N LYS A 289 -1.28 13.16 -31.57
CA LYS A 289 -2.60 13.80 -31.57
C LYS A 289 -3.77 12.93 -31.10
N LYS A 290 -3.59 11.61 -31.13
CA LYS A 290 -4.59 10.62 -30.72
C LYS A 290 -3.91 9.34 -30.24
N CYS A 291 -4.61 8.58 -29.42
CA CYS A 291 -4.16 7.25 -29.02
C CYS A 291 -4.56 6.17 -30.03
N TYR A 292 -3.81 5.07 -30.04
CA TYR A 292 -4.08 3.90 -30.87
C TYR A 292 -4.93 2.89 -30.10
N SER A 293 -5.87 2.24 -30.79
CA SER A 293 -6.68 1.17 -30.18
C SER A 293 -5.78 0.03 -29.75
N CYS A 294 -5.99 -0.47 -28.54
CA CYS A 294 -5.30 -1.66 -28.04
C CYS A 294 -5.61 -2.85 -28.96
N PRO A 295 -4.61 -3.66 -29.36
CA PRO A 295 -4.85 -4.87 -30.12
C PRO A 295 -5.78 -5.83 -29.37
N LYS A 296 -6.59 -6.60 -30.11
CA LYS A 296 -7.48 -7.61 -29.52
C LYS A 296 -6.64 -8.59 -28.68
N MET A 297 -7.19 -9.02 -27.54
CA MET A 297 -6.55 -9.91 -26.55
C MET A 297 -5.40 -9.30 -25.72
N LEU A 298 -5.01 -8.05 -25.95
CA LEU A 298 -4.06 -7.33 -25.10
C LEU A 298 -4.79 -6.38 -24.14
N TYR A 299 -4.10 -6.02 -23.06
CA TYR A 299 -4.61 -5.12 -22.03
C TYR A 299 -3.86 -3.79 -22.08
N CYS A 300 -4.59 -2.70 -22.27
CA CYS A 300 -4.06 -1.34 -22.26
C CYS A 300 -4.78 -0.53 -21.17
N PRO A 301 -4.25 -0.47 -19.94
CA PRO A 301 -4.75 0.43 -18.90
C PRO A 301 -4.55 1.90 -19.29
N VAL A 302 -5.11 2.80 -18.48
CA VAL A 302 -4.91 4.24 -18.68
C VAL A 302 -3.42 4.61 -18.73
N GLY A 303 -3.04 5.49 -19.65
CA GLY A 303 -1.65 5.96 -19.80
C GLY A 303 -0.69 4.93 -20.41
N SER A 304 -1.19 3.84 -21.02
CA SER A 304 -0.32 2.79 -21.58
C SER A 304 0.60 3.31 -22.69
N ILE A 305 1.89 3.02 -22.55
CA ILE A 305 2.91 3.27 -23.59
C ILE A 305 2.89 2.12 -24.60
N GLU A 306 2.77 0.89 -24.12
CA GLU A 306 2.69 -0.33 -24.92
C GLU A 306 1.60 -1.26 -24.39
N PRO A 307 1.00 -2.11 -25.24
CA PRO A 307 0.02 -3.10 -24.80
C PRO A 307 0.64 -4.16 -23.89
N SER A 308 -0.04 -4.48 -22.78
CA SER A 308 0.32 -5.60 -21.90
C SER A 308 -0.30 -6.91 -22.39
N THR A 309 0.38 -8.03 -22.16
CA THR A 309 -0.10 -9.37 -22.53
C THR A 309 -1.31 -9.83 -21.71
N SER A 310 -1.48 -9.29 -20.50
CA SER A 310 -2.64 -9.60 -19.65
C SER A 310 -2.91 -8.50 -18.62
N LYS A 311 -4.16 -8.46 -18.15
CA LYS A 311 -4.55 -7.63 -17.01
C LYS A 311 -3.94 -8.22 -15.74
N PRO A 312 -3.22 -7.43 -14.91
CA PRO A 312 -2.66 -7.94 -13.67
C PRO A 312 -3.79 -8.37 -12.73
N LYS A 313 -3.64 -9.52 -12.09
CA LYS A 313 -4.47 -9.89 -10.95
C LYS A 313 -3.84 -9.29 -9.71
N TYR A 314 -4.56 -8.39 -9.06
CA TYR A 314 -4.14 -7.85 -7.78
C TYR A 314 -4.23 -8.94 -6.73
N LEU A 315 -3.14 -9.15 -6.01
CA LEU A 315 -2.97 -10.27 -5.11
C LEU A 315 -3.57 -9.95 -3.75
N GLU A 316 -4.71 -10.55 -3.42
CA GLU A 316 -5.25 -10.53 -2.07
C GLU A 316 -4.63 -11.65 -1.24
N GLN A 317 -4.01 -11.28 -0.11
CA GLN A 317 -3.32 -12.21 0.77
C GLN A 317 -3.64 -11.91 2.23
N SER A 318 -3.87 -12.97 3.00
CA SER A 318 -3.91 -12.93 4.46
C SER A 318 -3.06 -14.08 4.96
N ILE A 319 -1.78 -13.79 5.22
CA ILE A 319 -0.83 -14.77 5.76
C ILE A 319 -0.75 -14.57 7.26
N GLN A 320 -1.15 -15.60 7.99
CA GLN A 320 -1.05 -15.65 9.45
C GLN A 320 0.02 -16.65 9.87
N PRO A 321 0.61 -16.46 11.06
CA PRO A 321 1.51 -17.44 11.65
C PRO A 321 0.88 -18.83 11.71
N LYS A 322 1.62 -19.84 11.26
CA LYS A 322 1.13 -21.22 11.21
C LYS A 322 0.83 -21.73 12.62
N GLN A 323 -0.13 -22.63 12.75
CA GLN A 323 -0.35 -23.37 13.98
C GLN A 323 0.90 -24.21 14.29
N PHE A 324 1.35 -24.18 15.54
CA PHE A 324 2.43 -25.05 15.98
C PHE A 324 2.00 -26.50 15.82
N ASN A 325 2.79 -27.26 15.07
CA ASN A 325 2.60 -28.68 14.90
C ASN A 325 3.94 -29.35 15.16
N LEU A 326 3.99 -30.26 16.13
CA LEU A 326 5.14 -31.12 16.33
C LEU A 326 5.42 -31.84 15.01
N GLN A 327 6.64 -31.73 14.50
CA GLN A 327 6.99 -32.20 13.16
C GLN A 327 6.50 -33.64 12.95
N SER A 328 5.87 -33.90 11.80
CA SER A 328 5.41 -35.26 11.45
C SER A 328 6.55 -36.29 11.49
N SER A 329 7.80 -35.85 11.34
CA SER A 329 9.01 -36.65 11.55
C SER A 329 9.14 -37.18 12.98
N SER A 330 8.91 -36.35 14.00
CA SER A 330 8.98 -36.76 15.41
C SER A 330 7.97 -37.87 15.73
N TYR A 331 6.74 -37.74 15.21
CA TYR A 331 5.73 -38.79 15.33
C TYR A 331 6.09 -40.05 14.54
N LYS A 332 6.65 -39.93 13.34
CA LYS A 332 7.14 -41.08 12.57
C LYS A 332 8.29 -41.80 13.29
N ILE A 333 9.23 -41.06 13.87
CA ILE A 333 10.34 -41.62 14.65
C ILE A 333 9.81 -42.35 15.88
N TYR A 334 8.88 -41.74 16.62
CA TYR A 334 8.22 -42.37 17.76
C TYR A 334 7.51 -43.68 17.37
N ASN A 335 6.70 -43.65 16.31
CA ASN A 335 5.97 -44.83 15.83
C ASN A 335 6.90 -45.92 15.28
N ASN A 336 7.96 -45.55 14.56
CA ASN A 336 8.95 -46.49 14.06
C ASN A 336 9.71 -47.14 15.23
N PHE A 337 10.05 -46.39 16.27
CA PHE A 337 10.70 -46.95 17.46
C PHE A 337 9.80 -47.99 18.17
N ILE A 338 8.48 -47.75 18.25
CA ILE A 338 7.52 -48.74 18.77
C ILE A 338 7.62 -50.05 17.98
N ILE A 339 7.57 -49.97 16.65
CA ILE A 339 7.54 -51.15 15.76
C ILE A 339 8.89 -51.88 15.79
N PHE A 340 10.01 -51.18 15.54
CA PHE A 340 11.32 -51.81 15.49
C PHE A 340 11.79 -52.30 16.87
N GLY A 341 11.51 -51.55 17.94
CA GLY A 341 11.86 -51.93 19.31
C GLY A 341 11.14 -53.20 19.76
N SER A 342 9.83 -53.31 19.47
CA SER A 342 9.05 -54.51 19.82
C SER A 342 9.46 -55.75 19.00
N VAL A 343 9.72 -55.60 17.70
CA VAL A 343 10.15 -56.71 16.82
C VAL A 343 11.57 -57.18 17.15
N SER A 344 12.53 -56.25 17.30
CA SER A 344 13.92 -56.57 17.63
C SER A 344 14.01 -57.34 18.94
N LEU A 345 13.25 -56.92 19.94
CA LEU A 345 13.28 -57.53 21.26
C LEU A 345 12.59 -58.90 21.29
N SER A 346 11.49 -59.07 20.55
CA SER A 346 10.85 -60.38 20.38
C SER A 346 11.80 -61.37 19.69
N CYS A 347 12.54 -60.90 18.69
CA CYS A 347 13.59 -61.68 18.02
C CYS A 347 14.75 -62.01 18.98
N LEU A 348 15.21 -61.05 19.79
CA LEU A 348 16.25 -61.24 20.79
C LEU A 348 15.83 -62.31 21.82
N VAL A 349 14.60 -62.25 22.34
CA VAL A 349 14.07 -63.25 23.26
C VAL A 349 14.03 -64.63 22.59
N ALA A 350 13.56 -64.72 21.34
CA ALA A 350 13.53 -65.98 20.60
C ALA A 350 14.94 -66.56 20.40
N VAL A 351 15.92 -65.74 19.99
CA VAL A 351 17.33 -66.14 19.81
C VAL A 351 17.96 -66.58 21.13
N LEU A 352 17.75 -65.83 22.21
CA LEU A 352 18.20 -66.20 23.56
C LEU A 352 17.60 -67.52 24.02
N LEU A 353 16.35 -67.80 23.62
CA LEU A 353 15.73 -69.09 23.85
C LEU A 353 16.32 -70.19 22.97
N PHE A 354 16.93 -69.95 21.80
CA PHE A 354 17.58 -71.03 21.02
C PHE A 354 18.94 -71.46 21.58
N ILE A 355 19.60 -70.63 22.39
CA ILE A 355 20.92 -70.93 22.95
C ILE A 355 20.78 -71.94 24.13
N PRO A 356 21.32 -73.17 24.02
CA PRO A 356 21.12 -74.22 25.02
C PRO A 356 21.76 -73.89 26.38
N PHE A 357 22.83 -73.09 26.40
CA PHE A 357 23.45 -72.59 27.63
C PHE A 357 22.52 -71.65 28.41
N VAL A 358 21.81 -70.76 27.70
CA VAL A 358 20.85 -69.83 28.30
C VAL A 358 19.67 -70.62 28.87
N ARG A 359 19.09 -71.56 28.10
CA ARG A 359 18.01 -72.45 28.58
C ARG A 359 18.35 -73.16 29.90
N LYS A 360 19.57 -73.68 30.03
CA LYS A 360 20.04 -74.37 31.25
C LYS A 360 20.20 -73.41 32.44
N LYS A 361 20.49 -72.13 32.21
CA LYS A 361 20.66 -71.10 33.24
C LYS A 361 19.42 -70.24 33.53
N LEU A 362 18.33 -70.36 32.74
CA LEU A 362 17.07 -69.61 32.95
C LEU A 362 16.52 -69.78 34.37
N ARG A 363 16.66 -70.99 34.95
CA ARG A 363 16.22 -71.26 36.32
C ARG A 363 16.91 -70.37 37.37
N ILE A 364 18.12 -69.88 37.13
CA ILE A 364 18.84 -69.01 38.09
C ILE A 364 18.28 -67.59 38.07
N LEU A 365 17.82 -67.13 36.90
CA LEU A 365 17.30 -65.79 36.63
C LEU A 365 15.88 -65.55 37.16
N ASP A 366 15.26 -66.57 37.73
CA ASP A 366 13.92 -66.47 38.29
C ASP A 366 13.92 -65.62 39.57
N VAL A 367 13.36 -64.41 39.46
CA VAL A 367 13.14 -63.45 40.56
C VAL A 367 11.75 -63.64 41.19
N PHE A 368 10.83 -64.37 40.54
CA PHE A 368 9.46 -64.59 41.02
C PHE A 368 9.35 -65.77 42.00
N SER A 369 10.42 -66.07 42.73
CA SER A 369 10.57 -67.28 43.57
C SER A 369 9.50 -67.44 44.66
N THR A 370 8.84 -66.35 45.06
CA THR A 370 7.79 -66.31 46.08
C THR A 370 6.36 -66.38 45.51
N VAL A 371 6.18 -66.31 44.19
CA VAL A 371 4.86 -66.21 43.54
C VAL A 371 4.43 -67.52 42.86
N HIS A 372 5.32 -68.52 42.82
CA HIS A 372 4.97 -69.86 42.39
C HIS A 372 3.95 -70.52 43.31
N LYS A 373 3.23 -71.49 42.77
CA LYS A 373 2.19 -72.24 43.48
C LYS A 373 2.76 -72.95 44.72
N ASN A 374 2.12 -72.73 45.86
CA ASN A 374 2.40 -73.42 47.12
C ASN A 374 1.25 -74.40 47.43
N GLU A 375 1.56 -75.51 48.08
CA GLU A 375 0.56 -76.46 48.56
C GLU A 375 -0.15 -75.86 49.79
N VAL A 376 -1.47 -75.99 49.83
CA VAL A 376 -2.27 -75.51 50.98
C VAL A 376 -1.88 -76.37 52.19
N ASP A 377 -1.60 -75.73 53.32
CA ASP A 377 -1.12 -76.31 54.60
C ASP A 377 0.37 -76.72 54.69
N HIS A 378 1.22 -76.25 53.77
CA HIS A 378 2.68 -76.40 53.87
C HIS A 378 3.41 -75.05 53.91
N PRO A 379 4.59 -74.95 54.56
CA PRO A 379 5.36 -73.70 54.63
C PRO A 379 5.78 -73.22 53.24
N LEU A 380 5.80 -71.89 53.04
CA LEU A 380 6.24 -71.24 51.80
C LEU A 380 7.70 -71.62 51.51
N ILE A 381 7.93 -72.49 50.53
CA ILE A 381 9.27 -72.84 50.08
C ILE A 381 9.53 -72.07 48.78
N PRO A 382 10.45 -71.08 48.77
CA PRO A 382 10.77 -70.37 47.55
C PRO A 382 11.40 -71.35 46.55
N ARG A 383 10.82 -71.43 45.35
CA ARG A 383 11.28 -72.32 44.29
C ARG A 383 11.65 -71.48 43.07
N LYS A 384 12.72 -71.86 42.39
CA LYS A 384 13.10 -71.27 41.10
C LYS A 384 12.76 -72.22 39.97
N THR A 385 12.05 -71.72 38.96
CA THR A 385 11.54 -72.48 37.82
C THR A 385 12.12 -71.94 36.50
N THR A 386 12.10 -72.77 35.45
CA THR A 386 12.49 -72.34 34.10
C THR A 386 11.44 -71.40 33.48
N ILE A 387 10.17 -71.55 33.87
CA ILE A 387 9.06 -70.69 33.45
C ILE A 387 9.22 -69.30 34.05
N GLY A 388 9.45 -69.17 35.36
CA GLY A 388 9.68 -67.90 36.03
C GLY A 388 10.90 -67.14 35.49
N GLY A 389 11.99 -67.84 35.17
CA GLY A 389 13.15 -67.25 34.50
C GLY A 389 12.86 -66.70 33.09
N LEU A 390 11.96 -67.34 32.34
CA LEU A 390 11.51 -66.88 31.02
C LEU A 390 10.60 -65.64 31.11
N PHE A 391 9.67 -65.63 32.05
CA PHE A 391 8.82 -64.45 32.31
C PHE A 391 9.61 -63.26 32.86
N PHE A 392 10.66 -63.50 33.66
CA PHE A 392 11.56 -62.44 34.09
C PHE A 392 12.36 -61.82 32.94
N LEU A 393 12.78 -62.62 31.96
CA LEU A 393 13.42 -62.12 30.75
C LEU A 393 12.47 -61.29 29.89
N PHE A 394 11.20 -61.69 29.77
CA PHE A 394 10.15 -60.86 29.16
C PHE A 394 9.90 -59.57 29.93
N PHE A 395 9.90 -59.60 31.27
CA PHE A 395 9.76 -58.41 32.10
C PHE A 395 10.85 -57.36 31.83
N ILE A 396 12.14 -57.77 31.84
CA ILE A 396 13.25 -56.87 31.52
C ILE A 396 13.09 -56.27 30.12
N CYS A 397 12.71 -57.10 29.15
CA CYS A 397 12.47 -56.66 27.79
C CYS A 397 11.37 -55.58 27.71
N ILE A 398 10.21 -55.85 28.29
CA ILE A 398 9.08 -54.90 28.31
C ILE A 398 9.48 -53.59 29.00
N CYS A 399 10.22 -53.66 30.11
CA CYS A 399 10.74 -52.49 30.82
C CYS A 399 11.70 -51.66 29.95
N CYS A 400 12.61 -52.29 29.20
CA CYS A 400 13.52 -51.58 28.30
C CYS A 400 12.79 -50.82 27.18
N VAL A 401 11.76 -51.42 26.56
CA VAL A 401 10.96 -50.75 25.52
C VAL A 401 10.20 -49.57 26.10
N ILE A 402 9.51 -49.78 27.23
CA ILE A 402 8.70 -48.74 27.85
C ILE A 402 9.58 -47.58 28.35
N PHE A 403 10.76 -47.87 28.90
CA PHE A 403 11.72 -46.84 29.28
C PHE A 403 12.19 -46.03 28.07
N GLY A 404 12.60 -46.70 26.99
CA GLY A 404 12.98 -46.04 25.74
C GLY A 404 11.85 -45.19 25.15
N LEU A 405 10.61 -45.68 25.18
CA LEU A 405 9.43 -44.95 24.71
C LEU A 405 9.17 -43.68 25.51
N ASN A 406 9.29 -43.74 26.84
CA ASN A 406 9.07 -42.57 27.69
C ASN A 406 10.19 -41.53 27.52
N ILE A 407 11.45 -41.96 27.36
CA ILE A 407 12.57 -41.05 27.02
C ILE A 407 12.33 -40.37 25.67
N ILE A 408 12.02 -41.14 24.63
CA ILE A 408 11.81 -40.59 23.29
C ILE A 408 10.59 -39.66 23.28
N ARG A 409 9.51 -40.02 23.99
CA ARG A 409 8.34 -39.14 24.15
C ARG A 409 8.69 -37.85 24.88
N TYR A 410 9.52 -37.91 25.92
CA TYR A 410 9.97 -36.75 26.67
C TYR A 410 10.84 -35.80 25.82
N PHE A 411 11.72 -36.33 24.97
CA PHE A 411 12.56 -35.47 24.13
C PHE A 411 11.86 -35.00 22.84
N LEU A 412 11.00 -35.82 22.23
CA LEU A 412 10.42 -35.52 20.91
C LEU A 412 8.99 -34.97 20.94
N LEU A 413 8.21 -35.24 22.00
CA LEU A 413 6.76 -34.97 22.03
C LEU A 413 6.30 -34.22 23.30
N ASN A 414 7.22 -33.58 24.02
CA ASN A 414 6.94 -32.94 25.32
C ASN A 414 6.70 -31.43 25.23
N ILE A 415 6.50 -30.88 24.04
CA ILE A 415 6.24 -29.44 23.87
C ILE A 415 4.74 -29.26 23.61
N GLU A 416 4.14 -28.30 24.30
CA GLU A 416 2.78 -27.82 24.05
C GLU A 416 2.79 -26.33 23.76
N GLU A 417 1.89 -25.89 22.88
CA GLU A 417 1.63 -24.48 22.62
C GLU A 417 0.16 -24.19 22.91
N THR A 418 -0.10 -23.24 23.81
CA THR A 418 -1.44 -22.72 24.10
C THR A 418 -1.59 -21.31 23.55
N LYS A 419 -2.78 -20.99 23.04
CA LYS A 419 -3.13 -19.66 22.53
C LYS A 419 -4.41 -19.17 23.19
N THR A 420 -4.36 -18.02 23.83
CA THR A 420 -5.50 -17.42 24.53
C THR A 420 -5.63 -15.94 24.20
N LEU A 421 -6.86 -15.43 24.23
CA LEU A 421 -7.13 -14.00 24.09
C LEU A 421 -7.32 -13.40 25.48
N HIS A 422 -6.51 -12.39 25.81
CA HIS A 422 -6.62 -11.66 27.07
C HIS A 422 -6.94 -10.19 26.80
N PRO A 423 -7.69 -9.51 27.69
CA PRO A 423 -7.81 -8.05 27.65
C PRO A 423 -6.43 -7.39 27.72
N ILE A 424 -6.24 -6.27 27.01
CA ILE A 424 -4.94 -5.59 26.95
C ILE A 424 -4.44 -5.13 28.33
N SER A 425 -5.35 -4.90 29.28
CA SER A 425 -5.04 -4.55 30.66
C SER A 425 -4.26 -5.62 31.40
N VAL A 426 -4.47 -6.90 31.07
CA VAL A 426 -3.73 -8.02 31.69
C VAL A 426 -2.27 -7.97 31.27
N PHE A 427 -2.01 -7.69 29.99
CA PHE A 427 -0.65 -7.57 29.47
C PHE A 427 0.11 -6.36 30.01
N ARG A 428 -0.56 -5.26 30.38
CA ARG A 428 0.11 -4.05 30.89
C ARG A 428 0.85 -4.25 32.20
N ASN A 429 0.51 -5.28 32.97
CA ASN A 429 1.22 -5.63 34.19
C ASN A 429 2.61 -6.22 33.90
N ASP A 430 2.76 -6.93 32.78
CA ASP A 430 3.99 -7.64 32.40
C ASP A 430 4.76 -6.96 31.25
N VAL A 431 4.06 -6.14 30.46
CA VAL A 431 4.56 -5.45 29.27
C VAL A 431 4.08 -4.00 29.30
N ALA A 432 4.98 -3.07 29.65
CA ALA A 432 4.65 -1.64 29.73
C ALA A 432 4.15 -1.06 28.39
N GLN A 433 4.76 -1.47 27.26
CA GLN A 433 4.43 -0.98 25.91
C GLN A 433 4.62 -2.07 24.83
N PHE A 434 3.72 -2.05 23.84
CA PHE A 434 3.73 -2.93 22.66
C PHE A 434 4.38 -2.23 21.47
N SER A 435 5.70 -2.35 21.39
CA SER A 435 6.51 -1.80 20.31
C SER A 435 7.08 -2.91 19.43
N THR A 436 6.90 -2.81 18.11
CA THR A 436 7.31 -3.83 17.14
C THR A 436 7.62 -3.23 15.77
N ASP A 437 8.32 -3.98 14.93
CA ASP A 437 8.59 -3.60 13.55
C ASP A 437 7.38 -3.93 12.64
N PHE A 438 6.97 -2.97 11.82
CA PHE A 438 6.00 -3.19 10.76
C PHE A 438 6.28 -2.32 9.55
N ASN A 439 5.95 -2.85 8.38
CA ASN A 439 6.15 -2.19 7.10
C ASN A 439 4.82 -2.11 6.36
N ILE A 440 4.54 -0.95 5.78
CA ILE A 440 3.38 -0.71 4.94
C ILE A 440 3.89 -0.29 3.57
N THR A 441 3.49 -1.03 2.55
CA THR A 441 3.77 -0.70 1.16
C THR A 441 2.46 -0.39 0.45
N THR A 442 2.29 0.87 0.07
CA THR A 442 1.18 1.35 -0.75
C THR A 442 1.64 1.40 -2.20
N THR A 443 0.98 0.67 -3.08
CA THR A 443 1.28 0.63 -4.51
C THR A 443 0.13 1.26 -5.28
N PHE A 444 0.44 2.34 -6.00
CA PHE A 444 -0.44 2.96 -6.98
C PHE A 444 -0.11 2.37 -8.35
N HIS A 445 -1.03 1.56 -8.88
CA HIS A 445 -0.85 0.89 -10.17
C HIS A 445 -1.23 1.81 -11.33
N TYR A 446 -0.43 1.78 -12.39
CA TYR A 446 -0.61 2.67 -13.55
C TYR A 446 -0.66 4.14 -13.14
N TYR A 447 0.30 4.54 -12.31
CA TYR A 447 0.44 5.88 -11.79
C TYR A 447 0.96 6.84 -12.86
N GLY A 448 0.21 7.91 -13.13
CA GLY A 448 0.52 8.85 -14.21
C GLY A 448 1.66 9.83 -13.91
N GLY A 449 1.97 10.08 -12.64
CA GLY A 449 2.98 11.04 -12.20
C GLY A 449 4.42 10.51 -12.31
N ASN A 450 5.39 11.32 -11.90
CA ASN A 450 6.81 10.95 -11.96
C ASN A 450 7.23 10.07 -10.78
N CYS A 451 6.49 10.07 -9.67
CA CYS A 451 6.77 9.28 -8.48
C CYS A 451 8.22 9.49 -8.01
N TYR A 452 8.57 10.76 -7.76
CA TYR A 452 9.91 11.16 -7.36
C TYR A 452 10.38 10.40 -6.10
N ASN A 453 11.66 10.00 -6.08
CA ASN A 453 12.22 9.14 -5.03
C ASN A 453 12.32 9.80 -3.65
N ASP A 454 12.41 11.13 -3.60
CA ASP A 454 12.38 11.89 -2.36
C ASP A 454 10.95 12.33 -2.04
N THR A 455 10.62 12.37 -0.74
CA THR A 455 9.43 13.09 -0.24
C THR A 455 9.61 14.59 -0.49
N SER A 456 9.46 14.96 -1.75
CA SER A 456 9.41 16.33 -2.25
C SER A 456 8.11 17.01 -1.80
N ASP A 457 7.99 18.31 -2.06
CA ASP A 457 6.74 19.05 -1.84
C ASP A 457 5.52 18.39 -2.52
N PHE A 458 5.73 17.47 -3.49
CA PHE A 458 4.67 16.84 -4.26
C PHE A 458 4.09 15.54 -3.69
N ILE A 459 4.85 14.78 -2.89
CA ILE A 459 4.38 13.52 -2.29
C ILE A 459 4.64 13.56 -0.80
N SER A 460 3.56 13.48 0.00
CA SER A 460 3.62 13.49 1.45
C SER A 460 3.05 12.20 2.05
N ILE A 461 3.69 11.76 3.13
CA ILE A 461 3.26 10.64 3.96
C ILE A 461 3.12 11.18 5.37
N GLU A 462 1.90 11.44 5.80
CA GLU A 462 1.56 11.90 7.15
C GLU A 462 1.16 10.68 7.99
N ALA A 463 1.69 10.57 9.21
CA ALA A 463 1.34 9.49 10.13
C ALA A 463 0.95 10.10 11.47
N TYR A 464 -0.27 9.80 11.91
CA TYR A 464 -0.83 10.27 13.18
C TYR A 464 -0.99 9.07 14.13
N GLY A 465 -0.47 9.21 15.35
CA GLY A 465 -0.60 8.22 16.42
C GLY A 465 0.29 6.97 16.31
N VAL A 466 1.19 6.94 15.32
CA VAL A 466 2.30 5.97 15.26
C VAL A 466 3.53 6.61 15.89
N ILE A 467 4.00 6.06 17.02
CA ILE A 467 5.14 6.58 17.78
C ILE A 467 6.30 5.60 17.62
N GLY A 468 7.43 6.02 17.05
CA GLY A 468 8.58 5.14 16.86
C GLY A 468 9.90 5.90 16.81
N ARG A 469 10.99 5.21 17.15
CA ARG A 469 12.35 5.81 17.17
C ARG A 469 12.94 5.96 15.77
N ASN A 470 12.56 5.08 14.82
CA ASN A 470 13.08 5.07 13.46
C ASN A 470 11.95 4.81 12.45
N ILE A 471 11.36 5.89 11.93
CA ILE A 471 10.39 5.85 10.83
C ILE A 471 11.13 6.22 9.55
N ASN A 472 11.23 5.29 8.60
CA ASN A 472 11.79 5.55 7.28
C ASN A 472 10.69 5.52 6.21
N LYS A 473 10.75 6.48 5.29
CA LYS A 473 9.78 6.68 4.20
C LYS A 473 10.56 6.64 2.90
N LYS A 474 10.18 5.76 1.99
CA LYS A 474 10.82 5.63 0.67
C LYS A 474 9.76 5.62 -0.41
N VAL A 475 10.02 6.32 -1.51
CA VAL A 475 9.19 6.28 -2.72
C VAL A 475 10.02 5.69 -3.85
N GLU A 476 9.42 4.83 -4.67
CA GLU A 476 10.07 4.27 -5.86
C GLU A 476 9.09 4.06 -7.01
N LYS A 477 9.51 4.44 -8.22
CA LYS A 477 8.77 4.13 -9.47
C LYS A 477 9.29 2.83 -10.08
N ILE A 478 8.42 1.83 -10.21
CA ILE A 478 8.73 0.55 -10.87
C ILE A 478 7.82 0.40 -12.09
N GLY A 479 8.37 0.64 -13.28
CA GLY A 479 7.58 0.63 -14.51
C GLY A 479 6.47 1.69 -14.47
N SER A 480 5.21 1.24 -14.56
CA SER A 480 4.02 2.08 -14.46
C SER A 480 3.51 2.28 -13.03
N ASP A 481 4.12 1.62 -12.04
CA ASP A 481 3.61 1.61 -10.67
C ASP A 481 4.44 2.51 -9.77
N CYS A 482 3.79 3.23 -8.87
CA CYS A 482 4.43 4.03 -7.83
C CYS A 482 4.28 3.34 -6.48
N LYS A 483 5.38 2.98 -5.83
CA LYS A 483 5.39 2.31 -4.53
C LYS A 483 5.89 3.25 -3.45
N LEU A 484 5.13 3.32 -2.36
CA LEU A 484 5.45 4.10 -1.18
C LEU A 484 5.62 3.13 -0.03
N HIS A 485 6.82 3.12 0.54
CA HIS A 485 7.19 2.29 1.68
C HIS A 485 7.23 3.14 2.94
N PHE A 486 6.43 2.77 3.92
CA PHE A 486 6.48 3.24 5.29
C PHE A 486 7.06 2.11 6.15
N ILE A 487 8.29 2.29 6.61
CA ILE A 487 9.05 1.31 7.39
C ILE A 487 9.13 1.84 8.82
N CYS A 488 8.51 1.12 9.75
CA CYS A 488 8.48 1.50 11.15
C CYS A 488 9.27 0.48 11.96
N LYS A 489 10.35 0.93 12.61
CA LYS A 489 11.13 0.10 13.53
C LYS A 489 10.89 0.53 14.97
N ASP A 490 10.62 -0.44 15.84
CA ASP A 490 10.32 -0.22 17.26
C ASP A 490 9.22 0.84 17.41
N CYS A 491 8.04 0.54 16.82
CA CYS A 491 6.91 1.44 16.79
C CYS A 491 5.72 0.95 17.62
N GLU A 492 5.12 1.89 18.34
CA GLU A 492 3.87 1.76 19.08
C GLU A 492 2.71 2.40 18.30
N ILE A 493 1.54 1.79 18.44
CA ILE A 493 0.29 2.14 17.77
C ILE A 493 -0.67 2.63 18.86
N SER A 494 -1.12 3.88 18.79
CA SER A 494 -2.11 4.43 19.73
C SER A 494 -3.54 3.93 19.43
N SER A 495 -4.59 4.43 20.09
CA SER A 495 -5.95 3.87 19.95
C SER A 495 -6.58 4.09 18.57
N GLU A 496 -6.35 5.24 17.94
CA GLU A 496 -6.83 5.55 16.59
C GLU A 496 -5.71 6.22 15.80
N ASN A 497 -5.13 5.48 14.85
CA ASN A 497 -4.00 5.97 14.08
C ASN A 497 -4.33 5.97 12.61
N LYS A 498 -3.82 6.98 11.93
CA LYS A 498 -4.09 7.22 10.53
C LYS A 498 -2.80 7.52 9.81
N ILE A 499 -2.52 6.76 8.75
CA ILE A 499 -1.44 7.07 7.83
C ILE A 499 -2.07 7.54 6.54
N THR A 500 -1.79 8.78 6.17
CA THR A 500 -2.32 9.41 4.97
C THR A 500 -1.21 9.61 3.95
N PHE A 501 -1.42 9.06 2.76
CA PHE A 501 -0.62 9.33 1.59
C PHE A 501 -1.30 10.40 0.76
N LYS A 502 -0.58 11.44 0.35
CA LYS A 502 -1.07 12.45 -0.59
C LYS A 502 -0.03 12.67 -1.68
N SER A 503 -0.49 12.67 -2.92
CA SER A 503 0.27 13.14 -4.06
C SER A 503 -0.45 14.30 -4.73
N ILE A 504 0.33 15.31 -5.12
CA ILE A 504 -0.11 16.49 -5.89
C ILE A 504 0.76 16.68 -7.14
N GLU A 505 1.47 15.63 -7.55
CA GLU A 505 2.24 15.66 -8.79
C GLU A 505 1.35 15.97 -10.00
N GLU A 506 1.97 16.48 -11.06
CA GLU A 506 1.32 16.53 -12.37
C GLU A 506 0.89 15.11 -12.78
N ASN A 507 -0.37 14.96 -13.19
CA ASN A 507 -0.94 13.67 -13.59
C ASN A 507 -0.90 12.58 -12.49
N CYS A 508 -1.05 12.94 -11.21
CA CYS A 508 -1.02 12.03 -10.06
C CYS A 508 -2.20 11.03 -9.95
N PHE A 509 -2.78 10.55 -11.05
CA PHE A 509 -3.87 9.57 -11.03
C PHE A 509 -3.36 8.13 -10.95
N THR A 510 -4.27 7.20 -10.65
CA THR A 510 -3.98 5.76 -10.63
C THR A 510 -5.22 4.93 -11.00
N LYS A 511 -5.04 3.75 -11.60
CA LYS A 511 -6.17 2.84 -11.91
C LYS A 511 -6.57 1.97 -10.73
N ALA A 512 -5.59 1.53 -9.94
CA ALA A 512 -5.80 0.61 -8.82
C ALA A 512 -4.81 0.89 -7.70
N ILE A 513 -5.23 0.63 -6.46
CA ILE A 513 -4.46 0.90 -5.25
C ILE A 513 -4.34 -0.40 -4.48
N SER A 514 -3.12 -0.82 -4.17
CA SER A 514 -2.83 -2.02 -3.37
C SER A 514 -2.07 -1.65 -2.12
N ILE A 515 -2.51 -2.16 -0.98
CA ILE A 515 -1.88 -1.94 0.31
C ILE A 515 -1.44 -3.28 0.86
N ASN A 516 -0.14 -3.42 1.10
CA ASN A 516 0.49 -4.58 1.72
C ASN A 516 1.07 -4.16 3.07
N ILE A 517 0.56 -4.72 4.15
CA ILE A 517 1.06 -4.52 5.51
C ILE A 517 1.72 -5.80 5.97
N SER A 518 2.95 -5.71 6.45
CA SER A 518 3.64 -6.79 7.15
C SER A 518 4.05 -6.36 8.54
N SER A 519 3.84 -7.23 9.52
CA SER A 519 4.27 -7.02 10.90
C SER A 519 4.91 -8.29 11.44
N VAL A 520 5.93 -8.12 12.27
CA VAL A 520 6.52 -9.22 13.04
C VAL A 520 5.45 -9.78 13.96
N SER A 521 5.29 -11.10 13.96
CA SER A 521 4.37 -11.79 14.86
C SER A 521 5.07 -12.18 16.16
N SER A 522 4.29 -12.41 17.22
CA SER A 522 4.83 -12.91 18.49
C SER A 522 5.44 -14.32 18.35
N ILE A 523 4.97 -15.13 17.40
CA ILE A 523 5.56 -16.44 17.16
C ILE A 523 6.96 -16.27 16.53
N PRO A 524 8.02 -16.90 17.08
CA PRO A 524 9.38 -16.76 16.55
C PRO A 524 9.48 -17.01 15.04
N GLU A 525 10.24 -16.16 14.36
CA GLU A 525 10.53 -16.26 12.91
C GLU A 525 9.28 -16.22 12.01
N SER A 526 8.16 -15.69 12.50
CA SER A 526 6.91 -15.59 11.75
C SER A 526 6.49 -14.13 11.52
N TYR A 527 5.76 -13.92 10.43
CA TYR A 527 5.21 -12.63 10.05
C TYR A 527 3.71 -12.75 9.84
N SER A 528 2.98 -11.69 10.17
CA SER A 528 1.61 -11.47 9.74
C SER A 528 1.65 -10.55 8.52
N ILE A 529 1.03 -10.96 7.42
CA ILE A 529 0.96 -10.16 6.18
C ILE A 529 -0.50 -10.05 5.75
N MET A 530 -0.93 -8.84 5.43
CA MET A 530 -2.26 -8.56 4.89
C MET A 530 -2.13 -7.67 3.66
N THR A 531 -2.65 -8.13 2.52
CA THR A 531 -2.68 -7.38 1.27
C THR A 531 -4.11 -7.25 0.78
N LYS A 532 -4.53 -6.00 0.51
CA LYS A 532 -5.83 -5.67 -0.10
C LYS A 532 -5.65 -4.67 -1.22
N SER A 533 -6.52 -4.76 -2.22
CA SER A 533 -6.46 -3.93 -3.41
C SER A 533 -7.85 -3.48 -3.84
N ILE A 534 -7.94 -2.28 -4.39
CA ILE A 534 -9.14 -1.77 -5.06
C ILE A 534 -8.77 -1.34 -6.48
N GLU A 535 -9.71 -1.51 -7.40
CA GLU A 535 -9.59 -1.07 -8.79
C GLU A 535 -10.78 -0.16 -9.14
N SER A 536 -10.50 0.97 -9.77
CA SER A 536 -11.51 1.91 -10.25
C SER A 536 -12.37 1.29 -11.36
N GLU A 537 -13.62 1.75 -11.48
CA GLU A 537 -14.54 1.29 -12.52
C GLU A 537 -14.00 1.58 -13.93
N LYS A 538 -14.61 0.95 -14.94
CA LYS A 538 -14.19 1.10 -16.34
C LYS A 538 -14.19 2.58 -16.74
N ASN A 539 -13.12 3.03 -17.40
CA ASN A 539 -12.89 4.43 -17.82
C ASN A 539 -12.74 5.46 -16.69
N LEU A 540 -12.83 5.06 -15.42
CA LEU A 540 -12.51 5.92 -14.29
C LEU A 540 -11.08 5.67 -13.81
N ILE A 541 -10.53 6.69 -13.16
CA ILE A 541 -9.24 6.69 -12.46
C ILE A 541 -9.42 7.32 -11.09
N PHE A 542 -8.70 6.83 -10.08
CA PHE A 542 -8.69 7.47 -8.78
C PHE A 542 -7.92 8.78 -8.87
N ILE A 543 -8.61 9.88 -8.58
CA ILE A 543 -8.12 11.25 -8.50
C ILE A 543 -9.19 12.11 -7.83
N GLY A 544 -8.82 13.12 -7.05
CA GLY A 544 -9.74 14.06 -6.41
C GLY A 544 -9.48 14.25 -4.91
N ASP A 545 -10.43 14.93 -4.26
CA ASP A 545 -10.27 15.40 -2.88
C ASP A 545 -10.58 14.35 -1.82
N THR A 546 -11.48 13.39 -2.12
CA THR A 546 -11.85 12.34 -1.16
C THR A 546 -10.86 11.18 -1.24
N PRO A 547 -10.17 10.84 -0.14
CA PRO A 547 -9.20 9.76 -0.11
C PRO A 547 -9.89 8.39 -0.25
N SER A 548 -9.19 7.42 -0.82
CA SER A 548 -9.59 6.01 -0.68
C SER A 548 -9.16 5.50 0.69
N GLU A 549 -10.01 4.75 1.38
CA GLU A 549 -9.75 4.36 2.77
C GLU A 549 -9.58 2.84 2.91
N PHE A 550 -8.58 2.42 3.67
CA PHE A 550 -8.34 1.02 4.01
C PHE A 550 -8.19 0.87 5.52
N ALA A 551 -8.98 -0.01 6.13
CA ALA A 551 -8.97 -0.18 7.58
C ALA A 551 -8.42 -1.54 7.99
N TYR A 552 -7.39 -1.52 8.83
CA TYR A 552 -6.73 -2.70 9.36
C TYR A 552 -6.77 -2.71 10.88
N SER A 553 -6.92 -3.91 11.42
CA SER A 553 -6.95 -4.19 12.84
C SER A 553 -5.65 -4.88 13.26
N PHE A 554 -4.95 -4.25 14.19
CA PHE A 554 -3.70 -4.73 14.76
C PHE A 554 -4.02 -5.33 16.13
N THR A 555 -3.97 -6.66 16.22
CA THR A 555 -4.16 -7.37 17.50
C THR A 555 -2.79 -7.56 18.14
N PRO A 556 -2.50 -6.92 19.30
CA PRO A 556 -1.25 -7.13 20.01
C PRO A 556 -1.06 -8.61 20.33
N SER A 557 0.17 -9.08 20.32
CA SER A 557 0.46 -10.46 20.68
C SER A 557 1.78 -10.59 21.42
N VAL A 558 1.80 -11.51 22.38
CA VAL A 558 2.96 -11.82 23.21
C VAL A 558 3.19 -13.31 23.17
N PHE A 559 4.45 -13.70 23.03
CA PHE A 559 4.90 -15.07 23.12
C PHE A 559 5.80 -15.23 24.33
N TYR A 560 5.52 -16.22 25.17
CA TYR A 560 6.42 -16.65 26.24
C TYR A 560 6.86 -18.10 26.02
N SER A 561 8.13 -18.37 26.33
CA SER A 561 8.67 -19.72 26.31
C SER A 561 9.36 -20.03 27.63
N SER A 562 9.02 -21.17 28.21
CA SER A 562 9.77 -21.75 29.35
C SER A 562 10.92 -22.66 28.89
N ILE A 563 11.22 -22.70 27.59
CA ILE A 563 12.19 -23.58 26.94
C ILE A 563 13.38 -22.74 26.46
N SER A 564 14.60 -23.17 26.77
CA SER A 564 15.86 -22.46 26.45
C SER A 564 16.10 -22.18 24.97
N ASP A 565 15.58 -23.05 24.10
CA ASP A 565 15.80 -23.00 22.65
C ASP A 565 15.00 -21.90 21.95
N TYR A 566 14.09 -21.26 22.69
CA TYR A 566 13.27 -20.15 22.20
C TYR A 566 13.48 -18.91 23.07
N PRO A 567 13.34 -17.70 22.50
CA PRO A 567 13.44 -16.46 23.26
C PRO A 567 12.39 -16.41 24.37
N SER A 568 12.77 -15.82 25.51
CA SER A 568 11.96 -15.75 26.72
C SER A 568 10.69 -14.93 26.53
N SER A 569 10.74 -13.86 25.72
CA SER A 569 9.56 -13.10 25.32
C SER A 569 9.73 -12.45 23.94
N ILE A 570 8.70 -12.54 23.09
CA ILE A 570 8.60 -11.78 21.83
C ILE A 570 7.25 -11.08 21.78
N LYS A 571 7.23 -9.88 21.20
CA LYS A 571 6.03 -9.10 20.95
C LYS A 571 5.81 -8.99 19.44
N GLY A 572 4.55 -8.92 19.03
CA GLY A 572 4.18 -8.78 17.61
C GLY A 572 2.75 -8.31 17.44
N TYR A 573 2.35 -8.04 16.21
CA TYR A 573 0.95 -7.82 15.86
C TYR A 573 0.41 -8.89 14.91
N HIS A 574 -0.83 -9.30 15.14
CA HIS A 574 -1.62 -10.03 14.16
C HIS A 574 -2.50 -9.06 13.39
N LEU A 575 -2.34 -9.06 12.07
CA LEU A 575 -3.04 -8.17 11.15
C LEU A 575 -4.32 -8.81 10.66
N THR A 576 -5.40 -8.04 10.64
CA THR A 576 -6.71 -8.46 10.12
C THR A 576 -7.37 -7.30 9.40
N GLU A 577 -8.24 -7.59 8.44
CA GLU A 577 -9.13 -6.58 7.86
C GLU A 577 -10.11 -6.11 8.93
N TYR A 578 -10.22 -4.78 9.14
CA TYR A 578 -11.19 -4.22 10.06
C TYR A 578 -12.52 -3.96 9.36
N SER A 579 -12.46 -3.37 8.16
CA SER A 579 -13.60 -3.16 7.28
C SER A 579 -13.16 -3.23 5.81
N PRO A 580 -14.09 -3.51 4.88
CA PRO A 580 -13.81 -3.43 3.46
C PRO A 580 -13.28 -2.04 3.06
N PRO A 581 -12.39 -1.96 2.05
CA PRO A 581 -11.90 -0.68 1.55
C PRO A 581 -13.03 0.20 1.02
N VAL A 582 -12.94 1.51 1.28
CA VAL A 582 -13.86 2.53 0.77
C VAL A 582 -13.21 3.23 -0.42
N TYR A 583 -13.98 3.33 -1.51
CA TYR A 583 -13.52 3.96 -2.75
C TYR A 583 -13.52 5.48 -2.58
N GLY A 584 -12.38 6.10 -2.89
CA GLY A 584 -12.24 7.56 -2.92
C GLY A 584 -12.81 8.18 -4.20
N SER A 585 -12.47 9.44 -4.43
CA SER A 585 -12.85 10.16 -5.65
C SER A 585 -12.29 9.45 -6.89
N ALA A 586 -13.16 9.25 -7.88
CA ALA A 586 -12.78 8.69 -9.17
C ALA A 586 -13.51 9.45 -10.28
N TYR A 587 -12.76 9.83 -11.32
CA TYR A 587 -13.24 10.67 -12.42
C TYR A 587 -12.73 10.14 -13.75
N THR A 588 -13.21 10.70 -14.85
CA THR A 588 -12.71 10.33 -16.18
C THR A 588 -11.40 11.05 -16.51
N VAL A 589 -10.74 10.62 -17.59
CA VAL A 589 -9.50 11.25 -18.07
C VAL A 589 -9.74 12.69 -18.53
N GLU A 590 -10.93 13.00 -19.05
CA GLU A 590 -11.29 14.34 -19.53
C GLU A 590 -11.44 15.37 -18.39
N GLU A 591 -11.67 14.90 -17.17
CA GLU A 591 -11.83 15.69 -15.94
C GLU A 591 -10.50 15.88 -15.18
N LEU A 592 -9.41 15.28 -15.66
CA LEU A 592 -8.08 15.33 -15.03
C LEU A 592 -7.52 16.76 -14.90
N THR A 593 -8.01 17.71 -15.70
CA THR A 593 -7.63 19.12 -15.60
C THR A 593 -8.28 19.84 -14.42
N GLU A 594 -9.35 19.29 -13.84
CA GLU A 594 -10.06 19.84 -12.68
C GLU A 594 -9.48 19.35 -11.36
N PHE A 595 -9.01 18.10 -11.33
CA PHE A 595 -8.50 17.42 -10.14
C PHE A 595 -6.97 17.25 -10.21
N TYR A 596 -6.29 17.39 -9.07
CA TYR A 596 -4.82 17.45 -9.03
C TYR A 596 -4.25 16.84 -7.75
N LYS A 597 -5.08 16.08 -7.04
CA LYS A 597 -4.72 15.44 -5.79
C LYS A 597 -5.12 13.97 -5.88
N LEU A 598 -4.25 13.11 -5.37
CA LEU A 598 -4.57 11.71 -5.09
C LEU A 598 -4.25 11.47 -3.62
N SER A 599 -5.19 10.87 -2.90
CA SER A 599 -4.96 10.56 -1.49
C SER A 599 -5.52 9.21 -1.08
N VAL A 600 -4.84 8.58 -0.13
CA VAL A 600 -5.20 7.30 0.46
C VAL A 600 -4.99 7.36 1.96
N ASP A 601 -5.99 6.92 2.69
CA ASP A 601 -5.98 6.84 4.13
C ASP A 601 -5.93 5.38 4.58
N ILE A 602 -4.95 5.06 5.43
CA ILE A 602 -4.83 3.77 6.08
C ILE A 602 -5.16 3.95 7.54
N LEU A 603 -6.30 3.41 7.95
CA LEU A 603 -6.76 3.41 9.33
C LEU A 603 -6.17 2.19 10.04
N ILE A 604 -5.45 2.44 11.12
CA ILE A 604 -4.75 1.43 11.92
C ILE A 604 -5.37 1.44 13.31
N ASN A 605 -6.20 0.43 13.57
CA ASN A 605 -6.93 0.28 14.82
C ASN A 605 -6.29 -0.81 15.68
N GLN A 606 -5.81 -0.45 16.87
CA GLN A 606 -5.34 -1.43 17.84
C GLN A 606 -6.54 -2.08 18.55
N ARG A 607 -6.56 -3.41 18.67
CA ARG A 607 -7.62 -4.11 19.44
C ARG A 607 -7.39 -3.97 20.95
N ASN A 608 -8.49 -3.92 21.70
CA ASN A 608 -8.47 -3.86 23.17
C ASN A 608 -8.16 -5.21 23.84
N PHE A 609 -7.91 -6.25 23.06
CA PHE A 609 -7.48 -7.57 23.52
C PHE A 609 -6.23 -7.98 22.74
N GLY A 610 -5.38 -8.79 23.35
CA GLY A 610 -4.17 -9.33 22.74
C GLY A 610 -4.15 -10.85 22.76
N LEU A 611 -3.34 -11.44 21.89
CA LEU A 611 -3.10 -12.87 21.81
C LEU A 611 -1.88 -13.24 22.66
N LEU A 612 -2.10 -14.07 23.67
CA LEU A 612 -1.03 -14.68 24.46
C LEU A 612 -0.74 -16.07 23.88
N THR A 613 0.52 -16.32 23.53
CA THR A 613 0.99 -17.64 23.10
C THR A 613 2.04 -18.13 24.09
N GLU A 614 1.84 -19.29 24.68
CA GLU A 614 2.79 -19.86 25.64
C GLU A 614 3.29 -21.21 25.13
N ARG A 615 4.60 -21.43 25.21
CA ARG A 615 5.22 -22.74 25.01
C ARG A 615 5.85 -23.24 26.30
N TYR A 616 5.40 -24.41 26.72
CA TYR A 616 5.90 -25.08 27.92
C TYR A 616 6.06 -26.59 27.71
N GLN A 617 6.77 -27.21 28.66
CA GLN A 617 6.98 -28.65 28.67
C GLN A 617 5.79 -29.37 29.34
N LYS A 618 5.17 -30.35 28.66
CA LYS A 618 3.99 -31.10 29.17
C LYS A 618 4.31 -31.87 30.45
N GLN A 619 5.52 -32.38 30.56
CA GLN A 619 6.01 -33.23 31.63
C GLN A 619 7.37 -32.73 32.09
N SER A 620 7.55 -32.64 33.40
CA SER A 620 8.87 -32.39 33.99
C SER A 620 9.68 -33.68 34.05
N PHE A 621 11.01 -33.55 34.16
CA PHE A 621 11.91 -34.69 34.38
C PHE A 621 11.51 -35.51 35.61
N PHE A 622 11.02 -34.86 36.67
CA PHE A 622 10.57 -35.55 37.88
C PHE A 622 9.34 -36.44 37.63
N VAL A 623 8.38 -35.96 36.82
CA VAL A 623 7.20 -36.74 36.42
C VAL A 623 7.61 -37.93 35.56
N LEU A 624 8.59 -37.77 34.67
CA LEU A 624 9.14 -38.87 33.87
C LEU A 624 9.72 -39.97 34.76
N VAL A 625 10.58 -39.63 35.72
CA VAL A 625 11.21 -40.60 36.64
C VAL A 625 10.14 -41.32 37.47
N SER A 626 9.19 -40.57 38.01
CA SER A 626 8.09 -41.12 38.83
C SER A 626 7.21 -42.07 38.01
N ALA A 627 6.89 -41.72 36.76
CA ALA A 627 6.11 -42.55 35.85
C ALA A 627 6.84 -43.84 35.49
N VAL A 628 8.16 -43.78 35.22
CA VAL A 628 8.98 -44.97 34.95
C VAL A 628 9.00 -45.92 36.15
N LEU A 629 9.24 -45.41 37.36
CA LEU A 629 9.26 -46.23 38.57
C LEU A 629 7.91 -46.90 38.84
N GLY A 630 6.80 -46.17 38.68
CA GLY A 630 5.46 -46.72 38.81
C GLY A 630 5.15 -47.80 37.76
N LEU A 631 5.56 -47.59 36.50
CA LEU A 631 5.37 -48.55 35.41
C LEU A 631 6.13 -49.86 35.68
N ILE A 632 7.38 -49.80 36.14
CA ILE A 632 8.18 -50.99 36.47
C ILE A 632 7.43 -51.87 37.50
N SER A 633 6.89 -51.27 38.55
CA SER A 633 6.12 -51.99 39.58
C SER A 633 4.81 -52.58 39.03
N GLY A 634 4.08 -51.82 38.21
CA GLY A 634 2.85 -52.29 37.56
C GLY A 634 3.08 -53.46 36.62
N ILE A 635 4.09 -53.36 35.75
CA ILE A 635 4.46 -54.43 34.80
C ILE A 635 4.92 -55.68 35.56
N PHE A 636 5.69 -55.52 36.64
CA PHE A 636 6.14 -56.65 37.46
C PHE A 636 4.95 -57.45 37.99
N SER A 637 3.91 -56.76 38.46
CA SER A 637 2.68 -57.37 38.98
C SER A 637 1.89 -58.11 37.89
N VAL A 638 1.75 -57.51 36.70
CA VAL A 638 1.04 -58.13 35.56
C VAL A 638 1.80 -59.36 35.05
N VAL A 639 3.12 -59.25 34.88
CA VAL A 639 3.97 -60.37 34.44
C VAL A 639 3.93 -61.51 35.47
N SER A 640 3.99 -61.17 36.76
CA SER A 640 3.89 -62.15 37.85
C SER A 640 2.54 -62.90 37.85
N PHE A 641 1.43 -62.17 37.68
CA PHE A 641 0.10 -62.76 37.59
C PHE A 641 -0.06 -63.68 36.37
N THR A 642 0.39 -63.21 35.20
CA THR A 642 0.32 -63.99 33.95
C THR A 642 1.19 -65.24 33.99
N MET A 643 2.36 -65.17 34.62
CA MET A 643 3.21 -66.33 34.91
C MET A 643 2.45 -67.35 35.78
N SER A 644 1.88 -66.92 36.90
CA SER A 644 1.13 -67.79 37.81
C SER A 644 -0.06 -68.49 37.10
N LEU A 645 -0.76 -67.76 36.23
CA LEU A 645 -1.84 -68.34 35.41
C LEU A 645 -1.30 -69.35 34.39
N SER A 646 -0.19 -69.04 33.74
CA SER A 646 0.45 -69.91 32.73
C SER A 646 0.94 -71.22 33.35
N GLU A 647 1.48 -71.16 34.57
CA GLU A 647 1.87 -72.36 35.33
C GLU A 647 0.68 -73.25 35.68
N ARG A 648 -0.44 -72.67 36.10
CA ARG A 648 -1.68 -73.43 36.37
C ARG A 648 -2.20 -74.14 35.12
N ILE A 649 -2.14 -73.48 33.96
CA ILE A 649 -2.55 -74.06 32.68
C ILE A 649 -1.57 -75.16 32.26
N TYR A 650 -0.27 -74.91 32.35
CA TYR A 650 0.77 -75.88 32.03
C TYR A 650 0.63 -77.16 32.87
N GLU A 651 0.42 -77.05 34.18
CA GLU A 651 0.17 -78.21 35.03
C GLU A 651 -1.11 -78.96 34.66
N LYS A 652 -2.19 -78.25 34.34
CA LYS A 652 -3.46 -78.87 33.93
C LYS A 652 -3.27 -79.67 32.63
N ILE A 653 -2.54 -79.12 31.66
CA ILE A 653 -2.19 -79.81 30.42
C ILE A 653 -1.27 -81.01 30.71
N ASN A 654 -0.26 -80.84 31.57
CA ASN A 654 0.67 -81.91 31.89
C ASN A 654 -0.04 -83.08 32.60
N LYS A 655 -0.99 -82.80 33.51
CA LYS A 655 -1.87 -83.82 34.10
C LYS A 655 -2.74 -84.53 33.08
N ILE A 656 -3.27 -83.81 32.08
CA ILE A 656 -4.03 -84.42 30.98
C ILE A 656 -3.12 -85.33 30.14
N ILE A 657 -1.91 -84.89 29.81
CA ILE A 657 -0.93 -85.69 29.05
C ILE A 657 -0.49 -86.93 29.85
N GLU A 658 -0.19 -86.78 31.13
CA GLU A 658 0.13 -87.90 32.02
C GLU A 658 -1.04 -88.88 32.13
N SER A 659 -2.28 -88.39 32.26
CA SER A 659 -3.47 -89.25 32.26
C SER A 659 -3.67 -89.98 30.92
N LYS A 660 -3.34 -89.33 29.79
CA LYS A 660 -3.44 -89.92 28.46
C LYS A 660 -2.36 -91.00 28.26
N HIS A 661 -1.14 -90.75 28.72
CA HIS A 661 -0.08 -91.76 28.73
C HIS A 661 -0.36 -92.90 29.71
N GLU A 662 -1.03 -92.64 30.85
CA GLU A 662 -1.50 -93.71 31.74
C GLU A 662 -2.59 -94.56 31.08
N VAL A 663 -3.56 -93.94 30.39
CA VAL A 663 -4.60 -94.65 29.64
C VAL A 663 -3.99 -95.45 28.49
N GLU A 664 -3.02 -94.90 27.77
CA GLU A 664 -2.29 -95.57 26.69
C GLU A 664 -1.46 -96.76 27.22
N ARG A 665 -0.81 -96.58 28.38
CA ARG A 665 -0.09 -97.66 29.09
C ARG A 665 -1.04 -98.74 29.61
N LEU A 666 -2.24 -98.37 30.08
CA LEU A 666 -3.31 -99.30 30.49
C LEU A 666 -3.95 -100.02 29.30
N PHE A 667 -4.07 -99.36 28.15
CA PHE A 667 -4.60 -99.92 26.89
C PHE A 667 -3.62 -100.94 26.30
N LEU A 668 -2.31 -100.63 26.27
CA LEU A 668 -1.25 -101.58 25.89
C LEU A 668 -1.21 -102.79 26.83
N ARG A 669 -1.37 -102.60 28.15
CA ARG A 669 -1.50 -103.70 29.12
C ARG A 669 -2.76 -104.56 28.94
N ARG A 670 -3.86 -103.98 28.44
CA ARG A 670 -5.09 -104.73 28.13
C ARG A 670 -4.98 -105.51 26.82
N LEU A 671 -4.24 -105.01 25.83
CA LEU A 671 -3.94 -105.71 24.57
C LEU A 671 -3.09 -106.97 24.81
N GLU A 672 -2.19 -106.96 25.79
CA GLU A 672 -1.42 -108.16 26.21
C GLU A 672 -2.28 -109.26 26.86
N LEU A 673 -3.52 -108.94 27.31
CA LEU A 673 -4.36 -109.85 28.12
C LEU A 673 -5.50 -110.56 27.36
N ASN A 674 -5.54 -110.51 26.02
CA ASN A 674 -6.45 -111.29 25.14
C ASN A 674 -7.89 -111.50 25.69
N ARG A 675 -8.68 -110.42 25.78
CA ARG A 675 -10.12 -110.52 26.09
C ARG A 675 -10.99 -109.83 25.02
N PHE A 676 -11.69 -110.71 24.30
CA PHE A 676 -12.81 -110.55 23.37
C PHE A 676 -12.52 -110.22 21.90
N ASN A 677 -12.47 -111.32 21.12
CA ASN A 677 -13.35 -111.51 19.95
C ASN A 677 -14.78 -111.04 20.28
N ASP A 678 -15.25 -110.05 19.53
CA ASP A 678 -16.61 -109.87 19.01
C ASP A 678 -16.99 -108.38 18.96
N GLN A 679 -17.41 -107.95 17.76
CA GLN A 679 -17.82 -106.60 17.32
C GLN A 679 -16.74 -105.76 16.61
N TYR A 680 -16.40 -106.19 15.39
CA TYR A 680 -15.63 -105.41 14.41
C TYR A 680 -16.47 -104.43 13.55
N ASP A 681 -17.76 -104.20 13.85
CA ASP A 681 -18.70 -103.52 12.93
C ASP A 681 -19.26 -102.15 13.38
N HIS A 682 -18.58 -101.40 14.26
CA HIS A 682 -19.08 -100.07 14.64
C HIS A 682 -18.12 -98.88 14.54
N PHE A 683 -16.83 -99.07 14.26
CA PHE A 683 -15.87 -97.95 14.31
C PHE A 683 -14.91 -97.82 13.13
N GLY A 684 -15.18 -98.43 11.97
CA GLY A 684 -14.66 -97.99 10.67
C GLY A 684 -13.19 -97.53 10.62
N ILE A 685 -12.27 -98.21 11.32
CA ILE A 685 -10.85 -97.85 11.35
C ILE A 685 -10.04 -99.07 10.92
N LYS A 686 -9.38 -98.92 9.77
CA LYS A 686 -8.46 -99.90 9.19
C LYS A 686 -7.18 -100.00 10.03
N SER A 687 -6.73 -101.24 10.26
CA SER A 687 -5.37 -101.56 10.70
C SER A 687 -4.33 -101.16 9.65
N PRO A 688 -3.19 -100.58 10.04
CA PRO A 688 -1.91 -100.82 9.39
C PRO A 688 -0.90 -101.42 10.40
N VAL A 689 -0.54 -102.68 10.23
CA VAL A 689 0.69 -103.15 9.55
C VAL A 689 1.98 -102.74 10.26
N VAL A 690 2.57 -103.74 10.92
CA VAL A 690 3.94 -103.75 11.43
C VAL A 690 4.93 -103.69 10.27
N LYS A 691 5.86 -102.73 10.34
CA LYS A 691 7.24 -102.86 9.87
C LYS A 691 8.16 -102.01 10.72
#